data_AF-A0A2C8Z981-F1
#
_entry.id   AF-A0A2C8Z981-F1
#
_cell.length_a   1.000
_cell.length_b   1.000
_cell.length_c   1.000
_cell.angle_alpha   90.00
_cell.angle_beta   90.00
_cell.angle_gamma   90.00
#
_symmetry.space_group_name_H-M   'P 1'
#
loop_
_entity.id
_entity.type
_entity.pdbx_description
1 polymer ?
#
loop_
_entity_poly.entity_id
_entity_poly.type
_entity_poly.pdbx_seq_one_letter_code
_entity_poly.pdbx_strand_id
1 'polypeptide(L)'
;MRIRVERTAARPSIRLAVAALATASLVAAGLVVGTGAAALAAPGGPGQTSFEPGRYIVTLADNAVATYDGSIPGYPATSPDEGDQLNARRAPVLEYTDYLSKKQKSVAADAGVTIDSSYTAALNGFSAELTSAQAAELVADKNVVAVTPDELKHITAVPSTSFLGLDGPGGVWESIGGADQAGDGVVVGVLDTGIAAENPAFAGEPLAGSVSPAPYLDGDATVFAKADGSTFRGVCQTGEQFSADDCSTKIIGARYFLNGFGADRLGNAKTGTGEFVSPRDGDGHGSHTASTAAGNVATPASVGGIDFGTITGVAPAAKIAVYKVCWSGPDPAVRSDDGCTTTDLLAAIDGAVTDGVDVINYSIGGGAAQTTFSPTDEAFLGAAAAGVFVAASAGNDGPGASTLDNASPWITTVAASTIPSYQATVTLGDGQAFAGASITVDMTPDAAALTGNLVNSTAFASPGGTDANLCAPNSLTAVPVGTIVVCERGVYDRVAKSAEVLRVGGIGVVLVNRGPGSIDTDQHALPTVHLDARYRDQVVAYAATAGATATFTDGNSTSYTPPTPQVAGFSSRGPLLADGSDLLKPDISAPGVSILAAGPNQESTAPTYEFLSGTSMAAPHIAGLAALYLGERPNATPAEIKSAMMTTAGDTVNADGAAVTDPFTQGAGQVDPTRFFEPGLLYLNGTADWLAYLQALGYDAGVEPVDPSNLNLASISVGTLTAPEAVTRTVTATQAGTFTASIDGLAGIDAVVEPSTLTFGAAGETASYTITLSRTDAALDEFTTGSLTWSSGDTTVRSPIAARPVTIVAPDSVEGIGVTGSVDVTVTPGGNGDIALATSGLSLGALLPDPTGTQTERSGFGGTGESAEYTVDVPAGAEFARFDLDAIDDTTDLDLVVYKLDAAGEPVAGWQSATGSADERVDLVTPEAATYLVLVDVFAAADGTAWDVTVTSVVPGGAPLTLSPAVLPGVQGTPVTYTASWADLAPLSTYLGLVSYADTGRYTAVAVTTGEAPAPDAPLNLVAPVISGKSDVGKKLKATPGEWDMEGLTFGYQWQSNGVDIVGATGAKYTITAADQGTQLTVVVTATAAGLPPGTAASEAVTVRYTSTTSLSLSRQVFSSWQTSIAKVAVTTAAPAAATGTVTITIDDRTTKPLALAADGTVSYTLPKLSRGVYTVSVAYAGDSAVAGSTSSTKLIWVIF
;
A
#
# COMPACT_ATOMS: atom_id res chain seq x y z
N MET A 1 35.41 60.87 17.47
CA MET A 1 36.03 62.12 17.98
C MET A 1 37.49 62.18 17.50
N ARG A 2 37.87 63.20 16.71
CA ARG A 2 39.24 63.61 16.30
C ARG A 2 40.29 62.56 15.82
N ILE A 3 40.30 62.33 14.49
CA ILE A 3 41.40 62.58 13.52
C ILE A 3 42.79 63.00 14.09
N ARG A 4 43.95 62.47 13.58
CA ARG A 4 44.94 63.18 12.68
C ARG A 4 46.35 62.51 12.49
N VAL A 5 46.97 62.81 11.32
CA VAL A 5 48.41 62.78 10.90
C VAL A 5 49.03 61.39 10.59
N GLU A 6 49.98 61.15 9.66
CA GLU A 6 50.42 61.62 8.32
C GLU A 6 51.89 61.12 8.09
N ARG A 7 52.25 60.80 6.82
CA ARG A 7 53.57 61.04 6.15
C ARG A 7 54.83 60.13 6.27
N THR A 8 55.07 59.38 5.18
CA THR A 8 56.24 59.40 4.23
C THR A 8 57.70 59.12 4.65
N ALA A 9 58.22 57.96 4.16
CA ALA A 9 59.35 57.75 3.21
C ALA A 9 60.70 58.51 3.25
N ALA A 10 61.83 57.79 3.11
CA ALA A 10 62.93 58.11 2.15
C ALA A 10 64.05 57.00 1.98
N ARG A 11 64.66 57.02 0.78
CA ARG A 11 65.82 56.26 0.19
C ARG A 11 67.21 56.76 0.73
N PRO A 12 68.45 56.20 0.39
CA PRO A 12 68.92 55.87 -0.98
C PRO A 12 70.10 54.86 -1.28
N SER A 13 70.06 54.33 -2.53
CA SER A 13 71.09 54.21 -3.61
C SER A 13 72.62 53.99 -3.39
N ILE A 14 73.27 53.13 -4.22
CA ILE A 14 74.22 53.46 -5.35
C ILE A 14 74.93 52.22 -6.00
N ARG A 15 74.74 52.03 -7.33
CA ARG A 15 75.65 51.62 -8.48
C ARG A 15 76.67 50.44 -8.34
N LEU A 16 77.15 49.74 -9.40
CA LEU A 16 77.15 49.98 -10.87
C LEU A 16 76.75 48.71 -11.71
N ALA A 17 77.40 48.41 -12.87
CA ALA A 17 76.76 47.72 -14.02
C ALA A 17 77.72 47.18 -15.14
N VAL A 18 77.14 46.69 -16.27
CA VAL A 18 77.72 46.41 -17.65
C VAL A 18 78.33 44.97 -17.85
N ALA A 19 78.18 44.19 -18.95
CA ALA A 19 77.73 44.37 -20.37
C ALA A 19 77.10 43.07 -21.00
N ALA A 20 76.13 43.13 -21.96
CA ALA A 20 76.27 42.93 -23.45
C ALA A 20 76.11 41.46 -23.98
N LEU A 21 75.54 41.11 -25.16
CA LEU A 21 74.69 41.78 -26.20
C LEU A 21 74.07 40.74 -27.22
N ALA A 22 73.12 41.18 -28.06
CA ALA A 22 72.83 40.74 -29.47
C ALA A 22 71.81 39.61 -29.85
N THR A 23 70.54 40.00 -30.05
CA THR A 23 69.71 39.93 -31.30
C THR A 23 69.64 38.71 -32.27
N ALA A 24 68.45 38.05 -32.28
CA ALA A 24 67.45 37.88 -33.38
C ALA A 24 67.79 37.41 -34.84
N SER A 25 67.09 36.36 -35.35
CA SER A 25 66.02 36.43 -36.42
C SER A 25 65.72 35.12 -37.23
N LEU A 26 64.43 34.93 -37.61
CA LEU A 26 63.86 34.29 -38.84
C LEU A 26 63.85 32.75 -39.12
N VAL A 27 62.69 32.13 -38.84
CA VAL A 27 61.71 31.45 -39.77
C VAL A 27 62.11 30.25 -40.71
N ALA A 28 61.33 29.15 -40.54
CA ALA A 28 60.74 28.19 -41.51
C ALA A 28 61.20 26.70 -41.64
N ALA A 29 60.18 25.83 -41.45
CA ALA A 29 59.83 24.59 -42.18
C ALA A 29 60.30 23.18 -41.70
N GLY A 30 59.31 22.31 -41.41
CA GLY A 30 59.45 20.84 -41.29
C GLY A 30 58.32 20.16 -40.48
N LEU A 31 57.50 19.29 -41.11
CA LEU A 31 56.52 18.39 -40.46
C LEU A 31 57.26 17.14 -39.88
N VAL A 32 56.73 16.27 -39.00
CA VAL A 32 55.46 15.47 -39.02
C VAL A 32 55.02 15.05 -37.60
N VAL A 33 53.73 14.67 -37.49
CA VAL A 33 52.91 14.26 -36.33
C VAL A 33 53.45 13.09 -35.48
N GLY A 34 53.22 13.16 -34.16
CA GLY A 34 53.15 12.05 -33.22
C GLY A 34 52.39 12.47 -31.95
N THR A 35 51.39 11.71 -31.51
CA THR A 35 50.50 12.06 -30.38
C THR A 35 51.20 11.87 -29.02
N GLY A 36 51.29 12.95 -28.22
CA GLY A 36 51.84 12.88 -26.88
C GLY A 36 50.76 12.72 -25.81
N ALA A 37 50.94 11.74 -24.91
CA ALA A 37 50.38 11.83 -23.57
C ALA A 37 51.16 12.89 -22.78
N ALA A 38 50.44 13.79 -22.10
CA ALA A 38 51.08 14.87 -21.36
C ALA A 38 51.65 14.36 -20.02
N ALA A 39 52.88 14.76 -19.70
CA ALA A 39 53.39 14.64 -18.33
C ALA A 39 52.54 15.54 -17.40
N LEU A 40 52.01 14.96 -16.33
CA LEU A 40 51.26 15.69 -15.30
C LEU A 40 52.22 16.58 -14.50
N ALA A 41 52.22 17.88 -14.80
CA ALA A 41 52.79 18.88 -13.93
C ALA A 41 51.78 19.25 -12.84
N ALA A 42 52.16 19.13 -11.57
CA ALA A 42 51.28 19.47 -10.44
C ALA A 42 50.97 20.99 -10.38
N PRO A 43 49.74 21.40 -10.00
CA PRO A 43 49.44 22.79 -9.69
C PRO A 43 50.07 23.18 -8.35
N GLY A 44 50.93 24.19 -8.33
CA GLY A 44 51.49 24.73 -7.09
C GLY A 44 50.49 25.61 -6.34
N GLY A 45 50.13 25.21 -5.12
CA GLY A 45 49.42 26.04 -4.13
C GLY A 45 50.19 26.08 -2.80
N PRO A 46 50.21 27.21 -2.06
CA PRO A 46 51.01 27.33 -0.85
C PRO A 46 50.30 26.70 0.37
N GLY A 47 50.44 25.39 0.52
CA GLY A 47 50.14 24.71 1.79
C GLY A 47 51.36 24.76 2.72
N GLN A 48 51.17 25.18 3.97
CA GLN A 48 52.22 25.13 4.98
C GLN A 48 52.24 23.74 5.62
N THR A 49 53.21 22.90 5.26
CA THR A 49 53.43 21.60 5.92
C THR A 49 54.25 21.77 7.20
N SER A 50 53.75 21.23 8.31
CA SER A 50 54.57 20.93 9.49
C SER A 50 55.25 19.57 9.31
N PHE A 51 56.56 19.52 9.51
CA PHE A 51 57.31 18.27 9.53
C PHE A 51 57.50 17.83 10.98
N GLU A 52 56.84 16.76 11.38
CA GLU A 52 57.03 16.12 12.69
C GLU A 52 57.93 14.88 12.53
N PRO A 53 58.61 14.40 13.59
CA PRO A 53 59.33 13.13 13.53
C PRO A 53 58.36 11.95 13.47
N GLY A 54 58.59 11.01 12.56
CA GLY A 54 57.77 9.81 12.41
C GLY A 54 58.07 9.02 11.14
N ARG A 55 57.22 8.05 10.82
CA ARG A 55 57.34 7.23 9.61
C ARG A 55 56.73 7.95 8.41
N TYR A 56 57.43 7.90 7.27
CA TYR A 56 57.01 8.56 6.03
C TYR A 56 57.25 7.66 4.80
N ILE A 57 56.41 7.82 3.79
CA ILE A 57 56.57 7.29 2.43
C ILE A 57 57.17 8.39 1.53
N VAL A 58 58.33 8.11 0.97
CA VAL A 58 59.09 8.98 0.06
C VAL A 58 58.92 8.48 -1.38
N THR A 59 58.17 9.21 -2.20
CA THR A 59 57.89 8.85 -3.61
C THR A 59 58.89 9.54 -4.53
N LEU A 60 59.46 8.81 -5.50
CA LEU A 60 60.50 9.30 -6.42
C LEU A 60 59.96 9.59 -7.83
N ALA A 61 60.70 10.39 -8.58
CA ALA A 61 60.26 11.00 -9.84
C ALA A 61 60.33 10.12 -11.10
N ASP A 62 60.99 8.96 -11.07
CA ASP A 62 60.94 8.01 -12.19
C ASP A 62 59.69 7.13 -12.10
N ASN A 63 59.14 6.71 -13.24
CA ASN A 63 57.97 5.84 -13.28
C ASN A 63 58.24 4.49 -12.59
N ALA A 64 57.20 3.90 -11.98
CA ALA A 64 57.27 2.55 -11.45
C ALA A 64 57.35 1.50 -12.57
N VAL A 65 57.79 0.28 -12.27
CA VAL A 65 57.90 -0.82 -13.25
C VAL A 65 56.60 -1.03 -14.03
N ALA A 66 55.44 -0.97 -13.37
CA ALA A 66 54.14 -1.17 -14.00
C ALA A 66 53.75 -0.05 -15.00
N THR A 67 54.32 1.14 -14.86
CA THR A 67 53.98 2.34 -15.66
C THR A 67 55.14 2.87 -16.49
N TYR A 68 56.28 2.18 -16.50
CA TYR A 68 57.48 2.60 -17.23
C TYR A 68 57.46 2.17 -18.70
N ASP A 69 57.44 3.18 -19.56
CA ASP A 69 57.28 3.17 -21.01
C ASP A 69 58.60 2.98 -21.80
N GLY A 70 59.74 2.79 -21.13
CA GLY A 70 61.04 2.67 -21.79
C GLY A 70 61.75 4.00 -22.04
N SER A 71 61.29 5.10 -21.43
CA SER A 71 61.83 6.46 -21.61
C SER A 71 63.26 6.71 -21.12
N ILE A 72 63.87 5.81 -20.32
CA ILE A 72 65.25 5.92 -19.83
C ILE A 72 66.20 5.09 -20.71
N PRO A 73 67.18 5.72 -21.40
CA PRO A 73 68.12 5.01 -22.28
C PRO A 73 68.87 3.88 -21.59
N GLY A 74 68.74 2.67 -22.13
CA GLY A 74 69.37 1.45 -21.60
C GLY A 74 68.42 0.50 -20.86
N TYR A 75 67.18 0.93 -20.54
CA TYR A 75 66.17 0.08 -19.92
C TYR A 75 64.93 -0.03 -20.81
N PRO A 76 64.59 -1.23 -21.35
CA PRO A 76 63.39 -1.41 -22.17
C PRO A 76 62.11 -1.15 -21.38
N ALA A 77 61.01 -0.84 -22.07
CA ALA A 77 59.68 -0.69 -21.45
C ALA A 77 59.29 -1.93 -20.62
N THR A 78 58.71 -1.67 -19.44
CA THR A 78 58.30 -2.69 -18.48
C THR A 78 56.81 -2.70 -18.20
N SER A 79 56.10 -1.62 -18.52
CA SER A 79 54.63 -1.62 -18.56
C SER A 79 54.12 -2.80 -19.41
N PRO A 80 53.09 -3.54 -18.96
CA PRO A 80 52.43 -4.54 -19.80
C PRO A 80 51.73 -3.85 -20.99
N ASP A 81 51.60 -4.58 -22.09
CA ASP A 81 50.78 -4.15 -23.23
C ASP A 81 49.27 -4.26 -22.88
N GLU A 82 48.41 -3.61 -23.66
CA GLU A 82 46.96 -3.56 -23.40
C GLU A 82 46.34 -4.97 -23.41
N GLY A 83 45.87 -5.42 -22.24
CA GLY A 83 45.30 -6.76 -22.01
C GLY A 83 46.24 -7.78 -21.36
N ASP A 84 47.54 -7.48 -21.25
CA ASP A 84 48.53 -8.36 -20.60
C ASP A 84 48.74 -8.05 -19.11
N GLN A 85 49.18 -9.04 -18.34
CA GLN A 85 49.63 -8.84 -16.95
C GLN A 85 51.14 -8.59 -16.87
N LEU A 86 51.56 -7.78 -15.89
CA LEU A 86 52.98 -7.50 -15.62
C LEU A 86 53.74 -8.77 -15.21
N ASN A 87 54.49 -9.37 -16.13
CA ASN A 87 55.38 -10.48 -15.81
C ASN A 87 56.62 -9.99 -15.04
N ALA A 88 56.54 -9.98 -13.71
CA ALA A 88 57.59 -9.52 -12.80
C ALA A 88 58.94 -10.27 -12.91
N ARG A 89 59.01 -11.38 -13.67
CA ARG A 89 60.22 -12.20 -13.84
C ARG A 89 60.93 -12.00 -15.18
N ARG A 90 60.42 -11.15 -16.09
CA ARG A 90 61.10 -10.84 -17.36
C ARG A 90 62.36 -10.01 -17.10
N ALA A 91 63.45 -10.28 -17.82
CA ALA A 91 64.74 -9.60 -17.60
C ALA A 91 64.65 -8.06 -17.60
N PRO A 92 63.91 -7.40 -18.53
CA PRO A 92 63.74 -5.94 -18.47
C PRO A 92 63.09 -5.42 -17.19
N VAL A 93 62.12 -6.15 -16.61
CA VAL A 93 61.48 -5.78 -15.34
C VAL A 93 62.47 -5.92 -14.19
N LEU A 94 63.26 -7.00 -14.15
CA LEU A 94 64.26 -7.20 -13.12
C LEU A 94 65.37 -6.13 -13.21
N GLU A 95 65.86 -5.83 -14.42
CA GLU A 95 66.88 -4.79 -14.67
C GLU A 95 66.38 -3.39 -14.26
N TYR A 96 65.13 -3.05 -14.59
CA TYR A 96 64.55 -1.75 -14.21
C TYR A 96 64.21 -1.65 -12.71
N THR A 97 63.73 -2.74 -12.11
CA THR A 97 63.58 -2.87 -10.65
C THR A 97 64.90 -2.58 -9.93
N ASP A 98 66.00 -3.13 -10.45
CA ASP A 98 67.35 -2.96 -9.92
C ASP A 98 67.85 -1.50 -10.09
N TYR A 99 67.44 -0.82 -11.15
CA TYR A 99 67.72 0.61 -11.39
C TYR A 99 67.00 1.50 -10.37
N LEU A 100 65.68 1.35 -10.22
CA LEU A 100 64.88 2.10 -9.25
C LEU A 100 65.39 1.88 -7.82
N SER A 101 65.67 0.62 -7.45
CA SER A 101 66.23 0.26 -6.14
C SER A 101 67.57 0.95 -5.83
N LYS A 102 68.44 1.14 -6.85
CA LYS A 102 69.71 1.87 -6.69
C LYS A 102 69.49 3.37 -6.53
N LYS A 103 68.53 3.95 -7.24
CA LYS A 103 68.21 5.38 -7.16
C LYS A 103 67.55 5.76 -5.83
N GLN A 104 66.63 4.94 -5.34
CA GLN A 104 66.05 5.05 -3.98
C GLN A 104 67.15 5.03 -2.91
N LYS A 105 68.07 4.07 -2.98
CA LYS A 105 69.22 3.99 -2.06
C LYS A 105 70.15 5.20 -2.14
N SER A 106 70.31 5.84 -3.31
CA SER A 106 71.06 7.10 -3.43
C SER A 106 70.33 8.23 -2.69
N VAL A 107 69.06 8.48 -3.03
CA VAL A 107 68.25 9.56 -2.42
C VAL A 107 68.16 9.40 -0.89
N ALA A 108 67.94 8.18 -0.39
CA ALA A 108 67.95 7.92 1.04
C ALA A 108 69.33 8.16 1.68
N ALA A 109 70.42 7.70 1.05
CA ALA A 109 71.77 7.89 1.59
C ALA A 109 72.22 9.36 1.57
N ASP A 110 71.83 10.11 0.54
CA ASP A 110 72.15 11.54 0.39
C ASP A 110 71.47 12.37 1.50
N ALA A 111 70.25 12.00 1.92
CA ALA A 111 69.53 12.57 3.08
C ALA A 111 69.87 11.91 4.44
N GLY A 112 70.83 10.97 4.50
CA GLY A 112 71.21 10.27 5.72
C GLY A 112 70.11 9.38 6.34
N VAL A 113 69.20 8.85 5.50
CA VAL A 113 68.03 8.05 5.87
C VAL A 113 68.30 6.56 5.64
N THR A 114 67.83 5.71 6.55
CA THR A 114 67.80 4.25 6.36
C THR A 114 66.45 3.86 5.77
N ILE A 115 66.45 3.08 4.69
CA ILE A 115 65.21 2.56 4.09
C ILE A 115 64.68 1.38 4.92
N ASP A 116 63.43 1.47 5.36
CA ASP A 116 62.72 0.38 6.04
C ASP A 116 62.07 -0.58 5.03
N SER A 117 61.49 -0.05 3.94
CA SER A 117 60.96 -0.84 2.84
C SER A 117 61.02 -0.08 1.51
N SER A 118 61.15 -0.82 0.40
CA SER A 118 61.40 -0.29 -0.94
C SER A 118 60.33 -0.78 -1.90
N TYR A 119 59.73 0.16 -2.64
CA TYR A 119 58.65 -0.06 -3.59
C TYR A 119 59.14 0.28 -4.99
N THR A 120 59.04 -0.65 -5.93
CA THR A 120 59.47 -0.46 -7.33
C THR A 120 58.41 -0.87 -8.35
N ALA A 121 57.52 -1.79 -7.98
CA ALA A 121 56.59 -2.44 -8.90
C ALA A 121 55.43 -1.52 -9.34
N ALA A 122 54.54 -1.15 -8.41
CA ALA A 122 53.38 -0.30 -8.65
C ALA A 122 53.61 1.18 -8.28
N LEU A 123 54.54 1.42 -7.36
CA LEU A 123 55.02 2.73 -6.91
C LEU A 123 56.54 2.72 -6.98
N ASN A 124 57.17 3.85 -7.30
CA ASN A 124 58.61 4.06 -7.14
C ASN A 124 58.83 4.92 -5.89
N GLY A 125 59.21 4.30 -4.78
CA GLY A 125 59.39 5.00 -3.51
C GLY A 125 59.97 4.11 -2.43
N PHE A 126 60.14 4.66 -1.23
CA PHE A 126 60.56 3.91 -0.05
C PHE A 126 59.91 4.45 1.22
N SER A 127 59.74 3.60 2.25
CA SER A 127 59.36 4.03 3.59
C SER A 127 60.60 4.15 4.49
N ALA A 128 60.54 5.08 5.45
CA ALA A 128 61.56 5.25 6.47
C ALA A 128 61.02 6.05 7.67
N GLU A 129 61.61 5.83 8.86
CA GLU A 129 61.57 6.80 9.95
C GLU A 129 62.38 8.06 9.58
N LEU A 130 61.73 9.22 9.57
CA LEU A 130 62.33 10.51 9.29
C LEU A 130 62.23 11.43 10.52
N THR A 131 63.32 12.15 10.81
CA THR A 131 63.22 13.38 11.59
C THR A 131 62.64 14.51 10.75
N SER A 132 62.07 15.54 11.39
CA SER A 132 61.58 16.76 10.72
C SER A 132 62.58 17.38 9.74
N ALA A 133 63.89 17.29 10.05
CA ALA A 133 64.96 17.79 9.19
C ALA A 133 65.14 16.93 7.93
N GLN A 134 65.11 15.60 8.06
CA GLN A 134 65.24 14.67 6.93
C GLN A 134 63.99 14.72 6.02
N ALA A 135 62.80 14.86 6.59
CA ALA A 135 61.57 15.07 5.81
C ALA A 135 61.62 16.37 5.01
N ALA A 136 62.08 17.48 5.60
CA ALA A 136 62.26 18.75 4.91
C ALA A 136 63.36 18.69 3.82
N GLU A 137 64.45 17.96 4.06
CA GLU A 137 65.53 17.76 3.08
C GLU A 137 65.06 16.92 1.88
N LEU A 138 64.33 15.83 2.12
CA LEU A 138 63.78 14.97 1.08
C LEU A 138 62.71 15.68 0.23
N VAL A 139 61.85 16.52 0.82
CA VAL A 139 60.91 17.37 0.05
C VAL A 139 61.64 18.36 -0.87
N ALA A 140 62.88 18.73 -0.57
CA ALA A 140 63.69 19.62 -1.40
C ALA A 140 64.51 18.90 -2.49
N ASP A 141 64.58 17.57 -2.48
CA ASP A 141 65.27 16.81 -3.53
C ASP A 141 64.44 16.75 -4.81
N LYS A 142 65.00 17.24 -5.92
CA LYS A 142 64.41 17.19 -7.27
C LYS A 142 64.05 15.79 -7.79
N ASN A 143 64.55 14.73 -7.16
CA ASN A 143 64.25 13.33 -7.48
C ASN A 143 63.07 12.78 -6.66
N VAL A 144 62.58 13.53 -5.67
CA VAL A 144 61.43 13.20 -4.83
C VAL A 144 60.22 14.00 -5.31
N VAL A 145 59.06 13.33 -5.40
CA VAL A 145 57.78 13.90 -5.83
C VAL A 145 56.90 14.23 -4.63
N ALA A 146 56.94 13.39 -3.60
CA ALA A 146 56.19 13.57 -2.37
C ALA A 146 56.90 12.90 -1.19
N VAL A 147 56.73 13.49 0.00
CA VAL A 147 57.05 12.88 1.30
C VAL A 147 55.78 12.95 2.12
N THR A 148 55.12 11.81 2.29
CA THR A 148 53.79 11.69 2.91
C THR A 148 53.91 10.91 4.21
N PRO A 149 53.26 11.31 5.31
CA PRO A 149 53.24 10.49 6.53
C PRO A 149 52.76 9.06 6.23
N ASP A 150 53.36 8.08 6.89
CA ASP A 150 52.87 6.71 6.87
C ASP A 150 51.79 6.56 7.95
N GLU A 151 50.59 6.14 7.56
CA GLU A 151 49.40 6.17 8.42
C GLU A 151 48.98 4.76 8.81
N LEU A 152 48.82 4.51 10.11
CA LEU A 152 48.14 3.32 10.59
C LEU A 152 46.67 3.36 10.12
N LYS A 153 46.29 2.43 9.23
CA LYS A 153 44.91 2.25 8.80
C LYS A 153 44.22 1.24 9.69
N HIS A 154 43.05 1.61 10.21
CA HIS A 154 42.18 0.73 10.97
C HIS A 154 41.14 0.05 10.06
N ILE A 155 40.58 -1.07 10.53
CA ILE A 155 39.44 -1.74 9.88
C ILE A 155 38.23 -0.79 9.91
N THR A 156 37.49 -0.69 8.80
CA THR A 156 36.38 0.26 8.62
C THR A 156 35.07 -0.23 9.27
N ALA A 157 35.13 -0.64 10.53
CA ALA A 157 33.95 -0.83 11.37
C ALA A 157 33.83 0.37 12.32
N VAL A 158 32.67 0.98 12.38
CA VAL A 158 32.39 2.10 13.30
C VAL A 158 31.23 1.73 14.24
N PRO A 159 31.27 2.12 15.53
CA PRO A 159 30.09 2.03 16.39
C PRO A 159 28.92 2.79 15.77
N SER A 160 27.70 2.30 15.96
CA SER A 160 26.50 2.93 15.39
C SER A 160 26.28 4.35 15.91
N THR A 161 26.69 4.64 17.16
CA THR A 161 26.66 5.99 17.74
C THR A 161 27.60 6.96 17.02
N SER A 162 28.80 6.50 16.63
CA SER A 162 29.76 7.29 15.85
C SER A 162 29.27 7.48 14.41
N PHE A 163 28.66 6.47 13.81
CA PHE A 163 28.02 6.57 12.49
C PHE A 163 26.86 7.60 12.48
N LEU A 164 26.09 7.68 13.57
CA LEU A 164 25.03 8.66 13.79
C LEU A 164 25.53 10.05 14.21
N GLY A 165 26.86 10.27 14.30
CA GLY A 165 27.44 11.55 14.69
C GLY A 165 27.15 11.96 16.15
N LEU A 166 26.91 10.99 17.04
CA LEU A 166 26.65 11.27 18.46
C LEU A 166 27.93 11.58 19.23
N ASP A 167 29.03 10.89 18.90
CA ASP A 167 30.34 11.06 19.52
C ASP A 167 31.34 11.84 18.64
N GLY A 168 32.55 12.00 19.15
CA GLY A 168 33.63 12.73 18.49
C GLY A 168 33.50 14.25 18.57
N PRO A 169 34.51 15.00 18.06
CA PRO A 169 34.51 16.46 18.11
C PRO A 169 33.38 17.05 17.24
N GLY A 170 32.48 17.81 17.87
CA GLY A 170 31.28 18.35 17.23
C GLY A 170 30.11 17.37 17.13
N GLY A 171 30.19 16.20 17.77
CA GLY A 171 29.08 15.24 17.87
C GLY A 171 27.95 15.71 18.78
N VAL A 172 26.75 15.12 18.61
CA VAL A 172 25.52 15.55 19.31
C VAL A 172 25.64 15.48 20.83
N TRP A 173 26.37 14.52 21.38
CA TRP A 173 26.58 14.47 22.83
C TRP A 173 27.40 15.65 23.35
N GLU A 174 28.32 16.24 22.55
CA GLU A 174 29.08 17.42 22.98
C GLU A 174 28.18 18.66 23.15
N SER A 175 27.18 18.85 22.28
CA SER A 175 26.29 20.02 22.34
C SER A 175 25.30 20.00 23.51
N ILE A 176 24.97 18.82 24.05
CA ILE A 176 24.03 18.63 25.17
C ILE A 176 24.70 18.37 26.53
N GLY A 177 26.01 18.63 26.65
CA GLY A 177 26.74 18.54 27.93
C GLY A 177 27.54 17.25 28.17
N GLY A 178 27.64 16.37 27.17
CA GLY A 178 28.43 15.15 27.18
C GLY A 178 27.58 13.87 27.19
N ALA A 179 28.19 12.74 26.83
CA ALA A 179 27.52 11.44 26.81
C ALA A 179 26.92 11.11 28.18
N ASP A 180 27.62 11.39 29.28
CA ASP A 180 27.14 11.17 30.64
C ASP A 180 25.86 11.94 31.04
N GLN A 181 25.38 12.87 30.20
CA GLN A 181 24.15 13.64 30.39
C GLN A 181 23.07 13.35 29.33
N ALA A 182 23.42 12.57 28.30
CA ALA A 182 22.57 12.29 27.15
C ALA A 182 21.32 11.46 27.53
N GLY A 183 20.18 12.14 27.63
CA GLY A 183 18.89 11.57 28.05
C GLY A 183 18.65 11.54 29.56
N ASP A 184 19.39 12.33 30.37
CA ASP A 184 19.12 12.36 31.82
C ASP A 184 17.70 12.89 32.13
N GLY A 185 17.11 12.39 33.22
CA GLY A 185 15.72 12.68 33.58
C GLY A 185 14.65 11.94 32.77
N VAL A 186 15.02 11.09 31.81
CA VAL A 186 14.09 10.32 30.94
C VAL A 186 14.15 8.81 31.25
N VAL A 187 13.03 8.11 31.06
CA VAL A 187 12.85 6.67 31.26
C VAL A 187 12.43 5.97 29.97
N VAL A 188 13.25 5.02 29.52
CA VAL A 188 12.97 4.13 28.38
C VAL A 188 12.37 2.82 28.91
N GLY A 189 11.13 2.54 28.54
CA GLY A 189 10.47 1.25 28.65
C GLY A 189 10.92 0.31 27.53
N VAL A 190 11.33 -0.90 27.87
CA VAL A 190 11.74 -1.93 26.90
C VAL A 190 10.80 -3.12 27.04
N LEU A 191 9.98 -3.36 26.00
CA LEU A 191 9.04 -4.48 25.91
C LEU A 191 9.67 -5.55 25.01
N ASP A 192 10.19 -6.63 25.62
CA ASP A 192 11.10 -7.57 24.94
C ASP A 192 11.25 -8.92 25.70
N THR A 193 12.35 -9.66 25.52
CA THR A 193 12.68 -10.94 26.19
C THR A 193 13.28 -10.80 27.60
N GLY A 194 13.49 -9.58 28.11
CA GLY A 194 13.95 -9.31 29.48
C GLY A 194 15.21 -8.47 29.55
N ILE A 195 15.97 -8.59 30.65
CA ILE A 195 17.30 -7.96 30.76
C ILE A 195 18.33 -8.82 31.51
N ALA A 196 19.57 -8.80 31.03
CA ALA A 196 20.75 -9.35 31.68
C ALA A 196 21.37 -8.32 32.65
N ALA A 197 20.74 -8.12 33.81
CA ALA A 197 20.97 -6.98 34.71
C ALA A 197 22.43 -6.75 35.15
N GLU A 198 23.25 -7.80 35.26
CA GLU A 198 24.65 -7.69 35.67
C GLU A 198 25.60 -7.21 34.56
N ASN A 199 25.11 -7.04 33.32
CA ASN A 199 25.93 -6.54 32.23
C ASN A 199 26.40 -5.10 32.52
N PRO A 200 27.69 -4.74 32.32
CA PRO A 200 28.20 -3.40 32.57
C PRO A 200 27.46 -2.27 31.84
N ALA A 201 26.81 -2.58 30.71
CA ALA A 201 25.90 -1.66 30.01
C ALA A 201 24.73 -1.16 30.88
N PHE A 202 24.39 -1.88 31.95
CA PHE A 202 23.28 -1.55 32.87
C PHE A 202 23.73 -1.27 34.30
N ALA A 203 25.05 -1.18 34.54
CA ALA A 203 25.59 -0.89 35.85
C ALA A 203 25.01 0.41 36.43
N GLY A 204 24.60 0.37 37.70
CA GLY A 204 24.08 1.51 38.44
C GLY A 204 24.34 1.33 39.93
N GLU A 205 24.23 2.41 40.70
CA GLU A 205 24.35 2.35 42.14
C GLU A 205 23.10 1.65 42.75
N PRO A 206 23.23 0.97 43.91
CA PRO A 206 22.08 0.42 44.60
C PRO A 206 21.04 1.49 44.96
N LEU A 207 19.75 1.17 44.81
CA LEU A 207 18.66 2.11 45.10
C LEU A 207 18.65 2.52 46.57
N ALA A 208 18.63 3.83 46.83
CA ALA A 208 18.61 4.35 48.20
C ALA A 208 17.25 4.16 48.88
N GLY A 209 17.20 3.74 50.14
CA GLY A 209 15.96 3.63 50.93
C GLY A 209 15.39 4.97 51.44
N SER A 210 15.65 6.08 50.74
CA SER A 210 15.23 7.43 51.13
C SER A 210 15.25 8.39 49.94
N VAL A 211 14.32 9.35 49.92
CA VAL A 211 14.17 10.38 48.87
C VAL A 211 15.51 11.00 48.45
N SER A 212 15.78 10.95 47.15
CA SER A 212 17.03 11.34 46.50
C SER A 212 16.73 11.94 45.11
N PRO A 213 17.63 12.78 44.53
CA PRO A 213 17.53 13.19 43.13
C PRO A 213 17.73 12.03 42.14
N ALA A 214 18.62 11.08 42.48
CA ALA A 214 18.74 9.81 41.78
C ALA A 214 17.62 8.84 42.21
N PRO A 215 17.24 7.84 41.39
CA PRO A 215 16.21 6.85 41.71
C PRO A 215 16.36 6.23 43.11
N TYR A 216 15.25 6.05 43.82
CA TYR A 216 15.22 5.60 45.21
C TYR A 216 13.99 4.73 45.50
N LEU A 217 13.99 3.98 46.61
CA LEU A 217 12.88 3.14 47.04
C LEU A 217 11.88 3.89 47.95
N ASP A 218 10.59 3.76 47.62
CA ASP A 218 9.44 4.16 48.43
C ASP A 218 8.55 2.93 48.71
N GLY A 219 8.90 2.20 49.78
CA GLY A 219 8.42 0.84 49.99
C GLY A 219 9.06 -0.11 48.99
N ASP A 220 8.25 -0.92 48.32
CA ASP A 220 8.70 -1.90 47.31
C ASP A 220 8.75 -1.31 45.88
N ALA A 221 8.49 -0.01 45.72
CA ALA A 221 8.48 0.68 44.43
C ALA A 221 9.70 1.60 44.28
N THR A 222 10.27 1.62 43.08
CA THR A 222 11.30 2.60 42.70
C THR A 222 10.65 3.88 42.24
N VAL A 223 11.06 5.00 42.81
CA VAL A 223 10.58 6.35 42.46
C VAL A 223 11.71 7.13 41.81
N PHE A 224 11.40 7.79 40.69
CA PHE A 224 12.32 8.69 39.99
C PHE A 224 11.58 9.95 39.53
N ALA A 225 12.11 11.13 39.89
CA ALA A 225 11.59 12.41 39.42
C ALA A 225 12.16 12.70 38.03
N LYS A 226 11.26 12.88 37.06
CA LYS A 226 11.61 13.01 35.63
C LYS A 226 11.82 14.47 35.22
N ALA A 227 12.45 14.69 34.06
CA ALA A 227 12.77 16.03 33.54
C ALA A 227 11.53 16.87 33.17
N ASP A 228 10.42 16.21 32.82
CA ASP A 228 9.10 16.82 32.57
C ASP A 228 8.43 17.37 33.86
N GLY A 229 8.97 17.03 35.04
CA GLY A 229 8.42 17.36 36.35
C GLY A 229 7.37 16.36 36.86
N SER A 230 7.10 15.28 36.13
CA SER A 230 6.31 14.15 36.61
C SER A 230 7.20 13.12 37.32
N THR A 231 6.71 11.90 37.53
CA THR A 231 7.39 10.91 38.38
C THR A 231 7.13 9.50 37.87
N PHE A 232 8.19 8.77 37.61
CA PHE A 232 8.14 7.32 37.39
C PHE A 232 7.99 6.59 38.74
N ARG A 233 7.15 5.55 38.78
CA ARG A 233 6.90 4.72 39.96
C ARG A 233 6.69 3.24 39.61
N GLY A 234 7.74 2.58 39.12
CA GLY A 234 7.74 1.14 38.82
C GLY A 234 8.11 0.23 40.00
N VAL A 235 8.19 -1.08 39.73
CA VAL A 235 8.56 -2.12 40.69
C VAL A 235 9.73 -2.97 40.20
N CYS A 236 10.48 -3.58 41.12
CA CYS A 236 11.47 -4.62 40.82
C CYS A 236 10.88 -6.00 41.15
N GLN A 237 10.34 -6.68 40.15
CA GLN A 237 9.68 -7.97 40.31
C GLN A 237 10.70 -9.10 40.43
N THR A 238 10.78 -9.72 41.60
CA THR A 238 11.66 -10.87 41.84
C THR A 238 11.15 -12.14 41.17
N GLY A 239 12.06 -13.06 40.87
CA GLY A 239 11.74 -14.36 40.25
C GLY A 239 12.93 -15.30 40.22
N GLU A 240 12.89 -16.29 39.31
CA GLU A 240 14.03 -17.18 39.08
C GLU A 240 15.27 -16.41 38.63
N GLN A 241 16.38 -16.56 39.36
CA GLN A 241 17.65 -15.87 39.09
C GLN A 241 17.54 -14.33 39.01
N PHE A 242 16.53 -13.71 39.63
CA PHE A 242 16.36 -12.25 39.64
C PHE A 242 15.83 -11.77 40.99
N SER A 243 16.57 -10.87 41.62
CA SER A 243 16.34 -10.32 42.96
C SER A 243 15.97 -8.84 42.89
N ALA A 244 15.67 -8.24 44.05
CA ALA A 244 15.42 -6.79 44.11
C ALA A 244 16.72 -5.97 43.96
N ASP A 245 17.88 -6.58 44.23
CA ASP A 245 19.20 -5.93 44.12
C ASP A 245 19.70 -5.84 42.66
N ASP A 246 19.03 -6.53 41.73
CA ASP A 246 19.29 -6.43 40.28
C ASP A 246 18.70 -5.15 39.66
N CYS A 247 17.81 -4.45 40.39
CA CYS A 247 17.42 -3.08 40.06
C CYS A 247 18.35 -2.06 40.75
N SER A 248 18.64 -0.97 40.05
CA SER A 248 19.67 0.01 40.39
C SER A 248 19.23 1.42 40.01
N THR A 249 20.08 2.43 40.22
CA THR A 249 19.87 3.76 39.65
C THR A 249 19.89 3.79 38.11
N LYS A 250 20.12 2.66 37.44
CA LYS A 250 20.08 2.50 35.97
C LYS A 250 18.87 1.68 35.52
N ILE A 251 18.70 0.46 36.04
CA ILE A 251 17.48 -0.36 35.85
C ILE A 251 16.53 -0.01 36.98
N ILE A 252 15.59 0.91 36.73
CA ILE A 252 14.71 1.45 37.78
C ILE A 252 13.40 0.66 37.93
N GLY A 253 13.05 -0.19 36.95
CA GLY A 253 11.94 -1.12 37.05
C GLY A 253 12.19 -2.36 36.21
N ALA A 254 11.69 -3.50 36.66
CA ALA A 254 11.82 -4.78 35.97
C ALA A 254 10.61 -5.66 36.27
N ARG A 255 9.87 -6.07 35.24
CA ARG A 255 8.62 -6.83 35.31
C ARG A 255 8.60 -7.93 34.25
N TYR A 256 7.80 -8.97 34.47
CA TYR A 256 7.55 -10.01 33.48
C TYR A 256 6.08 -10.41 33.42
N PHE A 257 5.63 -10.79 32.24
CA PHE A 257 4.25 -11.14 31.89
C PHE A 257 4.28 -12.48 31.15
N LEU A 258 3.66 -13.50 31.75
CA LEU A 258 3.71 -14.90 31.34
C LEU A 258 2.31 -15.54 31.29
N ASN A 259 1.25 -14.76 31.50
CA ASN A 259 -0.10 -15.29 31.64
C ASN A 259 -0.67 -15.78 30.30
N GLY A 260 -0.33 -15.10 29.19
CA GLY A 260 -0.75 -15.51 27.85
C GLY A 260 0.20 -16.53 27.22
N PHE A 261 1.52 -16.43 27.43
CA PHE A 261 2.49 -17.41 26.95
C PHE A 261 2.43 -18.74 27.71
N GLY A 262 2.16 -18.71 29.02
CA GLY A 262 1.99 -19.91 29.85
C GLY A 262 3.31 -20.59 30.23
N ALA A 263 3.47 -20.86 31.53
CA ALA A 263 4.69 -21.48 32.08
C ALA A 263 4.95 -22.93 31.58
N ASP A 264 3.95 -23.57 30.98
CA ASP A 264 4.03 -24.92 30.41
C ASP A 264 4.62 -24.95 28.99
N ARG A 265 4.68 -23.80 28.30
CA ARG A 265 5.31 -23.63 26.98
C ARG A 265 6.74 -23.10 27.04
N LEU A 266 7.32 -22.92 28.22
CA LEU A 266 8.67 -22.35 28.36
C LEU A 266 9.79 -23.31 27.98
N GLY A 267 10.85 -22.74 27.43
CA GLY A 267 12.17 -23.32 27.31
C GLY A 267 12.70 -23.84 28.64
N ASN A 268 13.52 -24.89 28.60
CA ASN A 268 14.12 -25.43 29.80
C ASN A 268 15.31 -24.55 30.22
N ALA A 269 15.34 -24.08 31.48
CA ALA A 269 16.47 -23.36 32.08
C ALA A 269 17.84 -24.10 32.01
N LYS A 270 17.88 -25.33 31.48
CA LYS A 270 19.07 -26.17 31.26
C LYS A 270 19.46 -26.37 29.80
N THR A 271 18.74 -25.77 28.84
CA THR A 271 19.04 -25.84 27.41
C THR A 271 19.42 -24.46 26.89
N GLY A 272 20.57 -24.34 26.21
CA GLY A 272 21.12 -23.05 25.80
C GLY A 272 21.50 -22.17 27.00
N THR A 273 21.20 -20.89 26.88
CA THR A 273 21.22 -19.88 27.95
C THR A 273 20.08 -20.07 28.95
N GLY A 274 19.00 -20.74 28.56
CA GLY A 274 17.88 -21.09 29.42
C GLY A 274 16.86 -19.97 29.60
N GLU A 275 15.63 -20.36 29.91
CA GLU A 275 14.49 -19.44 30.10
C GLU A 275 14.12 -19.36 31.60
N PHE A 276 13.68 -18.19 32.07
CA PHE A 276 13.53 -17.87 33.51
C PHE A 276 12.21 -17.16 33.82
N VAL A 277 11.46 -17.68 34.80
CA VAL A 277 10.23 -17.03 35.32
C VAL A 277 10.59 -15.83 36.21
N SER A 278 11.10 -14.79 35.57
CA SER A 278 11.57 -13.52 36.12
C SER A 278 11.79 -12.50 34.98
N PRO A 279 12.15 -11.24 35.29
CA PRO A 279 12.57 -10.28 34.26
C PRO A 279 13.93 -10.60 33.59
N ARG A 280 14.64 -11.66 34.01
CA ARG A 280 15.95 -12.02 33.42
C ARG A 280 15.80 -12.37 31.95
N ASP A 281 16.70 -11.86 31.14
CA ASP A 281 16.83 -12.23 29.73
C ASP A 281 17.44 -13.64 29.60
N GLY A 282 16.68 -14.54 28.96
CA GLY A 282 17.14 -15.88 28.58
C GLY A 282 17.62 -15.97 27.13
N ASP A 283 17.19 -15.03 26.28
CA ASP A 283 17.35 -15.08 24.82
C ASP A 283 18.52 -14.18 24.36
N GLY A 284 18.56 -12.94 24.85
CA GLY A 284 19.56 -11.92 24.50
C GLY A 284 18.97 -10.66 23.88
N HIS A 285 17.87 -10.81 23.13
CA HIS A 285 17.28 -9.74 22.34
C HIS A 285 16.89 -8.50 23.17
N GLY A 286 16.28 -8.67 24.35
CA GLY A 286 15.91 -7.56 25.25
C GLY A 286 17.09 -6.83 25.86
N SER A 287 18.16 -7.56 26.20
CA SER A 287 19.43 -6.95 26.61
C SER A 287 20.08 -6.18 25.46
N HIS A 288 19.99 -6.70 24.24
CA HIS A 288 20.53 -6.08 23.05
C HIS A 288 19.83 -4.76 22.72
N THR A 289 18.50 -4.77 22.72
CA THR A 289 17.69 -3.58 22.43
C THR A 289 17.79 -2.55 23.56
N ALA A 290 17.75 -2.95 24.83
CA ALA A 290 17.90 -2.06 25.98
C ALA A 290 19.28 -1.38 26.00
N SER A 291 20.37 -2.12 25.73
CA SER A 291 21.72 -1.55 25.72
C SER A 291 21.99 -0.69 24.48
N THR A 292 21.35 -0.98 23.35
CA THR A 292 21.37 -0.10 22.17
C THR A 292 20.69 1.25 22.45
N ALA A 293 19.49 1.23 23.05
CA ALA A 293 18.75 2.46 23.34
C ALA A 293 19.42 3.30 24.44
N ALA A 294 19.78 2.67 25.55
CA ALA A 294 20.18 3.35 26.78
C ALA A 294 21.29 2.64 27.56
N GLY A 295 22.14 1.82 26.94
CA GLY A 295 23.33 1.25 27.59
C GLY A 295 24.33 2.32 28.01
N ASN A 296 25.06 2.07 29.10
CA ASN A 296 26.04 3.00 29.69
C ASN A 296 27.21 3.34 28.75
N VAL A 297 27.83 4.49 29.00
CA VAL A 297 29.02 4.98 28.30
C VAL A 297 30.20 4.00 28.38
N ALA A 298 30.97 3.94 27.29
CA ALA A 298 32.27 3.29 27.20
C ALA A 298 32.33 1.85 27.78
N THR A 299 31.26 1.08 27.58
CA THR A 299 31.10 -0.30 28.05
C THR A 299 31.99 -1.24 27.22
N PRO A 300 33.00 -1.93 27.80
CA PRO A 300 33.88 -2.83 27.05
C PRO A 300 33.14 -4.06 26.53
N ALA A 301 33.19 -4.31 25.22
CA ALA A 301 32.47 -5.37 24.53
C ALA A 301 33.41 -6.34 23.82
N SER A 302 33.17 -7.64 24.01
CA SER A 302 33.95 -8.70 23.37
C SER A 302 33.04 -9.87 22.97
N VAL A 303 33.28 -10.45 21.80
CA VAL A 303 32.46 -11.52 21.20
C VAL A 303 33.40 -12.65 20.76
N GLY A 304 33.11 -13.89 21.13
CA GLY A 304 33.96 -15.04 20.80
C GLY A 304 35.40 -15.00 21.35
N GLY A 305 35.69 -14.08 22.29
CA GLY A 305 37.04 -13.83 22.80
C GLY A 305 37.84 -12.77 22.01
N ILE A 306 37.25 -12.16 20.98
CA ILE A 306 37.80 -11.00 20.27
C ILE A 306 37.29 -9.72 20.96
N ASP A 307 38.21 -8.79 21.24
CA ASP A 307 37.91 -7.47 21.81
C ASP A 307 37.50 -6.51 20.68
N PHE A 308 36.31 -5.92 20.81
CA PHE A 308 35.75 -4.96 19.85
C PHE A 308 35.79 -3.52 20.37
N GLY A 309 36.47 -3.28 21.50
CA GLY A 309 36.57 -1.96 22.13
C GLY A 309 35.38 -1.68 23.05
N THR A 310 34.84 -0.47 22.98
CA THR A 310 33.74 -0.04 23.85
C THR A 310 32.51 0.40 23.09
N ILE A 311 31.33 -0.05 23.54
CA ILE A 311 30.02 0.41 23.08
C ILE A 311 29.45 1.46 24.04
N THR A 312 28.49 2.24 23.55
CA THR A 312 27.69 3.19 24.34
C THR A 312 26.27 3.16 23.75
N GLY A 313 25.24 3.17 24.59
CA GLY A 313 23.86 3.31 24.09
C GLY A 313 23.62 4.72 23.56
N VAL A 314 22.51 4.94 22.85
CA VAL A 314 22.21 6.26 22.26
C VAL A 314 21.92 7.34 23.32
N ALA A 315 21.16 6.98 24.36
CA ALA A 315 20.85 7.83 25.52
C ALA A 315 21.37 7.19 26.83
N PRO A 316 22.70 7.15 27.05
CA PRO A 316 23.33 6.43 28.14
C PRO A 316 23.02 7.00 29.54
N ALA A 317 22.52 8.23 29.66
CA ALA A 317 22.06 8.78 30.93
C ALA A 317 20.58 8.46 31.24
N ALA A 318 19.79 8.06 30.25
CA ALA A 318 18.39 7.66 30.46
C ALA A 318 18.28 6.41 31.34
N LYS A 319 17.16 6.26 32.04
CA LYS A 319 16.89 5.12 32.93
C LYS A 319 16.11 4.05 32.16
N ILE A 320 16.27 2.79 32.57
CA ILE A 320 15.65 1.65 31.90
C ILE A 320 14.55 1.06 32.80
N ALA A 321 13.38 0.81 32.22
CA ALA A 321 12.32 0.02 32.81
C ALA A 321 12.00 -1.17 31.88
N VAL A 322 12.06 -2.39 32.40
CA VAL A 322 12.00 -3.62 31.59
C VAL A 322 10.67 -4.33 31.79
N TYR A 323 10.05 -4.73 30.68
CA TYR A 323 8.77 -5.43 30.67
C TYR A 323 8.90 -6.68 29.78
N LYS A 324 9.28 -7.80 30.39
CA LYS A 324 9.46 -9.06 29.68
C LYS A 324 8.11 -9.64 29.25
N VAL A 325 7.94 -9.81 27.95
CA VAL A 325 6.69 -10.25 27.27
C VAL A 325 6.92 -11.35 26.24
N CYS A 326 8.17 -11.49 25.79
CA CYS A 326 8.60 -12.52 24.84
C CYS A 326 9.35 -13.63 25.57
N TRP A 327 9.18 -14.86 25.09
CA TRP A 327 9.65 -16.08 25.74
C TRP A 327 10.12 -17.10 24.71
N SER A 328 11.18 -17.86 25.03
CA SER A 328 11.62 -18.99 24.20
C SER A 328 10.85 -20.27 24.52
N GLY A 329 10.61 -21.09 23.51
CA GLY A 329 9.92 -22.38 23.56
C GLY A 329 10.79 -23.56 24.00
N PRO A 330 10.20 -24.77 24.17
CA PRO A 330 10.89 -25.96 24.63
C PRO A 330 11.92 -26.56 23.66
N ASP A 331 11.80 -26.34 22.35
CA ASP A 331 12.74 -26.88 21.34
C ASP A 331 13.58 -25.77 20.70
N PRO A 332 14.87 -25.59 21.09
CA PRO A 332 15.73 -24.52 20.55
C PRO A 332 16.14 -24.72 19.07
N ALA A 333 15.62 -25.74 18.39
CA ALA A 333 15.72 -25.91 16.93
C ALA A 333 14.43 -25.51 16.18
N VAL A 334 13.37 -25.14 16.90
CA VAL A 334 12.10 -24.64 16.40
C VAL A 334 11.96 -23.17 16.84
N ARG A 335 11.19 -22.37 16.09
CA ARG A 335 10.89 -20.96 16.40
C ARG A 335 9.41 -20.63 16.42
N SER A 336 8.56 -21.56 16.00
CA SER A 336 7.10 -21.41 16.05
C SER A 336 6.53 -21.64 17.45
N ASP A 337 7.36 -22.07 18.40
CA ASP A 337 7.09 -22.19 19.83
C ASP A 337 7.72 -21.05 20.66
N ASP A 338 8.59 -20.22 20.08
CA ASP A 338 9.01 -18.93 20.64
C ASP A 338 7.93 -17.86 20.39
N GLY A 339 7.85 -16.83 21.23
CA GLY A 339 7.10 -15.62 20.90
C GLY A 339 6.60 -14.78 22.07
N CYS A 340 5.79 -13.78 21.75
CA CYS A 340 5.20 -12.82 22.67
C CYS A 340 3.69 -12.82 22.44
N THR A 341 2.87 -12.91 23.49
CA THR A 341 1.40 -13.01 23.33
C THR A 341 0.72 -11.67 23.53
N THR A 342 -0.35 -11.39 22.76
CA THR A 342 -1.11 -10.14 22.86
C THR A 342 -1.56 -9.84 24.29
N THR A 343 -1.98 -10.86 25.06
CA THR A 343 -2.35 -10.70 26.48
C THR A 343 -1.21 -10.15 27.34
N ASP A 344 0.00 -10.69 27.18
CA ASP A 344 1.18 -10.25 27.93
C ASP A 344 1.69 -8.88 27.43
N LEU A 345 1.62 -8.63 26.12
CA LEU A 345 1.98 -7.35 25.48
C LEU A 345 1.09 -6.20 25.99
N LEU A 346 -0.24 -6.38 25.99
CA LEU A 346 -1.19 -5.37 26.49
C LEU A 346 -0.95 -5.04 27.96
N ALA A 347 -0.74 -6.06 28.80
CA ALA A 347 -0.46 -5.89 30.22
C ALA A 347 0.88 -5.17 30.48
N ALA A 348 1.87 -5.33 29.59
CA ALA A 348 3.13 -4.61 29.65
C ALA A 348 3.01 -3.15 29.18
N ILE A 349 2.22 -2.86 28.14
CA ILE A 349 1.98 -1.48 27.67
C ILE A 349 1.25 -0.70 28.77
N ASP A 350 0.16 -1.26 29.33
CA ASP A 350 -0.58 -0.66 30.46
C ASP A 350 0.32 -0.47 31.69
N GLY A 351 1.14 -1.48 32.00
CA GLY A 351 2.15 -1.41 33.05
C GLY A 351 3.16 -0.29 32.83
N ALA A 352 3.68 -0.13 31.62
CA ALA A 352 4.68 0.88 31.29
C ALA A 352 4.11 2.31 31.34
N VAL A 353 2.91 2.52 30.81
CA VAL A 353 2.20 3.82 30.89
C VAL A 353 1.88 4.16 32.35
N THR A 354 1.41 3.19 33.14
CA THR A 354 1.09 3.37 34.56
C THR A 354 2.32 3.65 35.42
N ASP A 355 3.42 2.94 35.17
CA ASP A 355 4.70 3.13 35.87
C ASP A 355 5.36 4.48 35.45
N GLY A 356 4.94 5.09 34.33
CA GLY A 356 5.28 6.46 33.94
C GLY A 356 6.49 6.60 33.03
N VAL A 357 6.73 5.63 32.13
CA VAL A 357 7.80 5.72 31.11
C VAL A 357 7.58 6.90 30.14
N ASP A 358 8.64 7.38 29.49
CA ASP A 358 8.57 8.45 28.48
C ASP A 358 8.63 7.92 27.05
N VAL A 359 9.37 6.82 26.86
CA VAL A 359 9.62 6.20 25.57
C VAL A 359 9.41 4.69 25.70
N ILE A 360 8.74 4.07 24.74
CA ILE A 360 8.68 2.62 24.58
C ILE A 360 9.51 2.20 23.37
N ASN A 361 10.46 1.31 23.58
CA ASN A 361 11.04 0.48 22.53
C ASN A 361 10.21 -0.81 22.39
N TYR A 362 9.70 -1.05 21.18
CA TYR A 362 8.91 -2.22 20.83
C TYR A 362 9.53 -2.94 19.62
N SER A 363 10.49 -3.82 19.90
CA SER A 363 11.27 -4.53 18.86
C SER A 363 10.62 -5.86 18.44
N ILE A 364 9.29 -5.84 18.30
CA ILE A 364 8.43 -7.00 18.11
C ILE A 364 7.58 -6.82 16.85
N GLY A 365 7.33 -7.90 16.11
CA GLY A 365 6.41 -7.95 14.98
C GLY A 365 5.92 -9.37 14.72
N GLY A 366 4.72 -9.49 14.13
CA GLY A 366 4.02 -10.75 13.84
C GLY A 366 3.70 -10.99 12.36
N GLY A 367 4.03 -10.05 11.47
CA GLY A 367 3.85 -10.15 10.02
C GLY A 367 3.34 -8.84 9.41
N ALA A 368 2.89 -8.87 8.16
CA ALA A 368 2.34 -7.68 7.51
C ALA A 368 1.05 -7.20 8.20
N ALA A 369 0.97 -5.91 8.54
CA ALA A 369 -0.19 -5.30 9.19
C ALA A 369 -1.45 -5.38 8.31
N GLN A 370 -2.49 -6.04 8.83
CA GLN A 370 -3.81 -6.17 8.18
C GLN A 370 -4.81 -5.09 8.63
N THR A 371 -4.48 -4.33 9.68
CA THR A 371 -5.25 -3.21 10.23
C THR A 371 -4.29 -2.15 10.78
N THR A 372 -4.77 -0.92 10.99
CA THR A 372 -4.09 0.13 11.77
C THR A 372 -4.71 0.34 13.16
N PHE A 373 -5.58 -0.57 13.58
CA PHE A 373 -6.26 -0.53 14.87
C PHE A 373 -6.53 -1.93 15.42
N SER A 374 -5.46 -2.69 15.66
CA SER A 374 -5.52 -3.87 16.52
C SER A 374 -5.56 -3.47 18.01
N PRO A 375 -5.86 -4.40 18.95
CA PRO A 375 -5.79 -4.09 20.38
C PRO A 375 -4.41 -3.57 20.84
N THR A 376 -3.31 -4.05 20.22
CA THR A 376 -1.96 -3.55 20.50
C THR A 376 -1.79 -2.11 20.01
N ASP A 377 -2.36 -1.78 18.85
CA ASP A 377 -2.36 -0.42 18.32
C ASP A 377 -3.18 0.53 19.19
N GLU A 378 -4.35 0.09 19.68
CA GLU A 378 -5.18 0.84 20.64
C GLU A 378 -4.43 1.09 21.96
N ALA A 379 -3.71 0.10 22.48
CA ALA A 379 -2.87 0.29 23.67
C ALA A 379 -1.76 1.33 23.41
N PHE A 380 -1.15 1.33 22.21
CA PHE A 380 -0.18 2.36 21.83
C PHE A 380 -0.81 3.73 21.53
N LEU A 381 -2.09 3.80 21.12
CA LEU A 381 -2.85 5.05 21.04
C LEU A 381 -3.01 5.64 22.44
N GLY A 382 -3.36 4.81 23.43
CA GLY A 382 -3.42 5.18 24.84
C GLY A 382 -2.08 5.67 25.38
N ALA A 383 -0.98 4.96 25.07
CA ALA A 383 0.38 5.36 25.44
C ALA A 383 0.77 6.72 24.81
N ALA A 384 0.55 6.90 23.51
CA ALA A 384 0.85 8.15 22.81
C ALA A 384 -0.03 9.33 23.29
N ALA A 385 -1.29 9.08 23.64
CA ALA A 385 -2.18 10.07 24.24
C ALA A 385 -1.76 10.45 25.68
N ALA A 386 -1.10 9.54 26.41
CA ALA A 386 -0.44 9.83 27.68
C ALA A 386 0.93 10.55 27.53
N GLY A 387 1.38 10.81 26.29
CA GLY A 387 2.64 11.48 25.99
C GLY A 387 3.83 10.55 25.75
N VAL A 388 3.65 9.24 25.79
CA VAL A 388 4.71 8.25 25.61
C VAL A 388 5.05 8.09 24.12
N PHE A 389 6.33 8.27 23.75
CA PHE A 389 6.77 8.04 22.38
C PHE A 389 6.99 6.54 22.11
N VAL A 390 6.41 6.00 21.03
CA VAL A 390 6.54 4.58 20.67
C VAL A 390 7.43 4.43 19.43
N ALA A 391 8.56 3.73 19.60
CA ALA A 391 9.43 3.28 18.50
C ALA A 391 9.23 1.78 18.28
N ALA A 392 8.81 1.39 17.07
CA ALA A 392 8.52 0.00 16.74
C ALA A 392 9.29 -0.48 15.49
N SER A 393 9.71 -1.74 15.50
CA SER A 393 10.37 -2.38 14.35
C SER A 393 9.41 -2.55 13.16
N ALA A 394 9.85 -2.25 11.93
CA ALA A 394 9.01 -2.42 10.75
C ALA A 394 8.73 -3.89 10.35
N GLY A 395 9.50 -4.85 10.86
CA GLY A 395 9.45 -6.26 10.44
C GLY A 395 10.66 -6.68 9.59
N ASN A 396 10.84 -8.00 9.42
CA ASN A 396 12.02 -8.60 8.78
C ASN A 396 11.68 -9.48 7.56
N ASP A 397 10.51 -9.27 6.95
CA ASP A 397 9.95 -10.06 5.84
C ASP A 397 10.17 -9.43 4.45
N GLY A 398 11.04 -8.41 4.37
CA GLY A 398 11.46 -7.80 3.12
C GLY A 398 12.24 -8.75 2.19
N PRO A 399 12.46 -8.36 0.91
CA PRO A 399 12.25 -7.03 0.34
C PRO A 399 10.91 -6.89 -0.41
N GLY A 400 9.98 -7.82 -0.24
CA GLY A 400 8.66 -7.74 -0.88
C GLY A 400 7.87 -6.50 -0.43
N ALA A 401 7.07 -5.93 -1.32
CA ALA A 401 6.16 -4.84 -0.99
C ALA A 401 5.07 -5.30 0.00
N SER A 402 4.54 -4.37 0.80
CA SER A 402 3.46 -4.61 1.78
C SER A 402 3.76 -5.72 2.79
N THR A 403 4.98 -5.70 3.33
CA THR A 403 5.50 -6.69 4.30
C THR A 403 5.68 -6.13 5.71
N LEU A 404 5.37 -4.84 5.94
CA LEU A 404 5.60 -4.19 7.23
C LEU A 404 4.47 -4.35 8.24
N ASP A 405 4.86 -4.34 9.50
CA ASP A 405 4.00 -4.39 10.69
C ASP A 405 3.87 -2.98 11.34
N ASN A 406 3.27 -2.90 12.54
CA ASN A 406 3.30 -1.74 13.42
C ASN A 406 2.86 -0.45 12.71
N ALA A 407 1.73 -0.52 12.01
CA ALA A 407 1.37 0.41 10.94
C ALA A 407 0.70 1.72 11.38
N SER A 408 0.29 1.83 12.64
CA SER A 408 -0.54 2.92 13.14
C SER A 408 0.16 4.29 13.11
N PRO A 409 -0.58 5.41 12.94
CA PRO A 409 0.05 6.73 12.75
C PRO A 409 0.76 7.27 14.00
N TRP A 410 0.27 6.92 15.20
CA TRP A 410 0.89 7.25 16.49
C TRP A 410 2.15 6.44 16.83
N ILE A 411 2.43 5.37 16.08
CA ILE A 411 3.65 4.56 16.20
C ILE A 411 4.72 5.10 15.23
N THR A 412 5.99 5.15 15.66
CA THR A 412 7.13 5.41 14.76
C THR A 412 7.72 4.09 14.29
N THR A 413 7.46 3.72 13.04
CA THR A 413 7.82 2.43 12.43
C THR A 413 9.18 2.52 11.76
N VAL A 414 10.13 1.67 12.17
CA VAL A 414 11.57 1.85 11.88
C VAL A 414 12.12 0.74 10.98
N ALA A 415 12.64 1.12 9.81
CA ALA A 415 13.38 0.26 8.90
C ALA A 415 14.86 0.10 9.29
N ALA A 416 15.46 -1.05 8.96
CA ALA A 416 16.85 -1.36 9.29
C ALA A 416 17.79 -0.95 8.16
N SER A 417 18.84 -0.20 8.48
CA SER A 417 19.90 0.18 7.56
C SER A 417 21.29 -0.34 7.98
N THR A 418 22.22 -0.37 7.02
CA THR A 418 23.60 -0.81 7.22
C THR A 418 24.52 0.29 7.74
N ILE A 419 25.53 -0.12 8.50
CA ILE A 419 26.69 0.71 8.88
C ILE A 419 27.99 0.04 8.36
N PRO A 420 29.10 0.79 8.25
CA PRO A 420 30.41 0.18 8.02
C PRO A 420 30.73 -0.81 9.14
N SER A 421 30.99 -2.06 8.79
CA SER A 421 31.05 -3.19 9.72
C SER A 421 32.33 -4.01 9.54
N TYR A 422 32.56 -4.99 10.41
CA TYR A 422 33.77 -5.80 10.42
C TYR A 422 33.81 -6.76 9.21
N GLN A 423 34.99 -6.85 8.58
CA GLN A 423 35.17 -7.59 7.33
C GLN A 423 36.38 -8.53 7.40
N ALA A 424 36.30 -9.61 6.64
CA ALA A 424 37.42 -10.47 6.30
C ALA A 424 37.45 -10.69 4.77
N THR A 425 38.59 -11.12 4.25
CA THR A 425 38.79 -11.35 2.81
C THR A 425 38.94 -12.83 2.48
N VAL A 426 38.16 -13.30 1.52
CA VAL A 426 38.33 -14.59 0.85
C VAL A 426 39.23 -14.41 -0.36
N THR A 427 40.43 -14.99 -0.33
CA THR A 427 41.31 -15.10 -1.50
C THR A 427 41.21 -16.51 -2.09
N LEU A 428 40.75 -16.60 -3.34
CA LEU A 428 40.69 -17.85 -4.11
C LEU A 428 42.08 -18.28 -4.60
N GLY A 429 42.25 -19.57 -4.87
CA GLY A 429 43.53 -20.14 -5.36
C GLY A 429 43.97 -19.68 -6.75
N ASP A 430 43.11 -18.97 -7.51
CA ASP A 430 43.48 -18.28 -8.76
C ASP A 430 43.94 -16.82 -8.54
N GLY A 431 43.88 -16.33 -7.29
CA GLY A 431 44.30 -14.99 -6.88
C GLY A 431 43.17 -13.95 -6.85
N GLN A 432 41.92 -14.31 -7.16
CA GLN A 432 40.78 -13.40 -6.93
C GLN A 432 40.53 -13.21 -5.44
N ALA A 433 40.25 -11.98 -5.02
CA ALA A 433 40.01 -11.63 -3.61
C ALA A 433 38.67 -10.89 -3.44
N PHE A 434 37.90 -11.30 -2.44
CA PHE A 434 36.56 -10.77 -2.15
C PHE A 434 36.43 -10.49 -0.65
N ALA A 435 36.13 -9.24 -0.30
CA ALA A 435 35.82 -8.86 1.08
C ALA A 435 34.33 -9.08 1.38
N GLY A 436 34.04 -9.51 2.61
CA GLY A 436 32.69 -9.71 3.12
C GLY A 436 32.63 -9.57 4.64
N ALA A 437 31.44 -9.61 5.20
CA ALA A 437 31.24 -9.49 6.64
C ALA A 437 31.78 -10.74 7.35
N SER A 438 32.47 -10.53 8.48
CA SER A 438 33.01 -11.58 9.33
C SER A 438 33.39 -11.02 10.68
N ILE A 439 33.13 -11.78 11.74
CA ILE A 439 33.71 -11.64 13.09
C ILE A 439 34.29 -12.98 13.60
N THR A 440 34.45 -13.97 12.72
CA THR A 440 34.85 -15.35 13.09
C THR A 440 36.10 -15.85 12.37
N VAL A 441 36.56 -15.16 11.32
CA VAL A 441 37.97 -15.21 10.92
C VAL A 441 38.80 -14.58 12.04
N ASP A 442 39.94 -15.18 12.38
CA ASP A 442 40.80 -14.71 13.46
C ASP A 442 41.34 -13.29 13.14
N MET A 443 40.91 -12.31 13.94
CA MET A 443 41.24 -10.89 13.82
C MET A 443 42.47 -10.49 14.65
N THR A 444 43.17 -11.45 15.27
CA THR A 444 44.39 -11.12 16.00
C THR A 444 45.48 -10.66 15.02
N PRO A 445 46.27 -9.62 15.35
CA PRO A 445 47.40 -9.21 14.53
C PRO A 445 48.36 -10.39 14.31
N ASP A 446 48.79 -10.58 13.06
CA ASP A 446 49.60 -11.72 12.59
C ASP A 446 48.94 -13.12 12.72
N ALA A 447 47.60 -13.20 12.81
CA ALA A 447 46.84 -14.45 12.77
C ALA A 447 47.21 -15.31 11.54
N ALA A 448 47.26 -16.63 11.74
CA ALA A 448 47.54 -17.57 10.66
C ALA A 448 46.32 -17.71 9.74
N ALA A 449 46.47 -17.33 8.47
CA ALA A 449 45.41 -17.40 7.47
C ALA A 449 44.82 -18.83 7.33
N LEU A 450 43.49 -18.93 7.28
CA LEU A 450 42.80 -20.21 7.14
C LEU A 450 42.74 -20.61 5.67
N THR A 451 43.56 -21.58 5.24
CA THR A 451 43.53 -22.13 3.88
C THR A 451 42.92 -23.54 3.83
N GLY A 452 42.03 -23.78 2.86
CA GLY A 452 41.39 -25.08 2.64
C GLY A 452 40.95 -25.31 1.19
N ASN A 453 40.50 -26.53 0.89
CA ASN A 453 39.84 -26.84 -0.38
C ASN A 453 38.48 -26.15 -0.42
N LEU A 454 38.17 -25.37 -1.46
CA LEU A 454 36.87 -24.73 -1.60
C LEU A 454 35.95 -25.61 -2.44
N VAL A 455 34.79 -25.99 -1.89
CA VAL A 455 33.83 -26.86 -2.60
C VAL A 455 32.40 -26.34 -2.39
N ASN A 456 31.58 -26.38 -3.44
CA ASN A 456 30.16 -26.05 -3.33
C ASN A 456 29.41 -27.11 -2.50
N SER A 457 28.59 -26.66 -1.55
CA SER A 457 27.78 -27.50 -0.66
C SER A 457 26.94 -28.58 -1.36
N THR A 458 26.43 -28.30 -2.56
CA THR A 458 25.65 -29.28 -3.36
C THR A 458 26.44 -30.55 -3.72
N ALA A 459 27.78 -30.51 -3.71
CA ALA A 459 28.63 -31.69 -3.91
C ALA A 459 28.55 -32.71 -2.76
N PHE A 460 27.99 -32.32 -1.60
CA PHE A 460 27.91 -33.13 -0.39
C PHE A 460 26.47 -33.42 0.05
N ALA A 461 25.47 -33.17 -0.81
CA ALA A 461 24.05 -33.33 -0.49
C ALA A 461 23.71 -34.72 0.11
N SER A 462 22.97 -34.70 1.23
CA SER A 462 22.54 -35.89 1.96
C SER A 462 21.38 -36.61 1.27
N PRO A 463 21.39 -37.97 1.18
CA PRO A 463 20.26 -38.72 0.66
C PRO A 463 18.97 -38.44 1.46
N GLY A 464 18.05 -37.69 0.86
CA GLY A 464 16.79 -37.27 1.50
C GLY A 464 16.83 -35.92 2.21
N GLY A 465 17.98 -35.22 2.23
CA GLY A 465 18.06 -33.83 2.69
C GLY A 465 17.57 -32.85 1.61
N THR A 466 16.84 -31.81 2.01
CA THR A 466 16.47 -30.68 1.14
C THR A 466 17.50 -29.56 1.25
N ASP A 467 17.52 -28.66 0.26
CA ASP A 467 18.23 -27.37 0.32
C ASP A 467 19.73 -27.44 0.66
N ALA A 468 20.43 -28.46 0.15
CA ALA A 468 21.87 -28.63 0.35
C ALA A 468 22.69 -27.41 -0.10
N ASN A 469 22.26 -26.66 -1.13
CA ASN A 469 22.88 -25.39 -1.54
C ASN A 469 22.82 -24.31 -0.44
N LEU A 470 21.78 -24.35 0.40
CA LEU A 470 21.61 -23.46 1.54
C LEU A 470 22.37 -23.96 2.79
N CYS A 471 23.01 -25.13 2.77
CA CYS A 471 23.61 -25.78 3.95
C CYS A 471 22.61 -25.93 5.11
N ALA A 472 21.37 -26.33 4.80
CA ALA A 472 20.31 -26.54 5.79
C ALA A 472 20.70 -27.61 6.83
N PRO A 473 20.20 -27.56 8.08
CA PRO A 473 20.48 -28.57 9.10
C PRO A 473 20.19 -30.00 8.60
N ASN A 474 21.15 -30.91 8.76
CA ASN A 474 21.13 -32.29 8.28
C ASN A 474 21.08 -32.48 6.74
N SER A 475 21.23 -31.42 5.93
CA SER A 475 21.23 -31.50 4.47
C SER A 475 22.55 -32.01 3.87
N LEU A 476 23.65 -32.05 4.62
CA LEU A 476 24.98 -32.41 4.14
C LEU A 476 25.49 -33.75 4.70
N THR A 477 26.37 -34.38 3.92
CA THR A 477 27.19 -35.54 4.30
C THR A 477 28.61 -35.15 4.65
N ALA A 478 29.36 -36.06 5.29
CA ALA A 478 30.73 -35.84 5.72
C ALA A 478 31.64 -35.33 4.58
N VAL A 479 32.34 -34.22 4.83
CA VAL A 479 33.25 -33.59 3.87
C VAL A 479 34.70 -34.06 4.07
N PRO A 480 35.59 -33.93 3.07
CA PRO A 480 37.02 -34.17 3.26
C PRO A 480 37.63 -33.23 4.30
N VAL A 481 38.61 -33.72 5.06
CA VAL A 481 39.36 -32.91 6.03
C VAL A 481 39.99 -31.69 5.34
N GLY A 482 39.80 -30.51 5.92
CA GLY A 482 40.32 -29.24 5.37
C GLY A 482 39.45 -28.63 4.27
N THR A 483 38.16 -28.95 4.22
CA THR A 483 37.21 -28.35 3.26
C THR A 483 36.56 -27.09 3.81
N ILE A 484 36.62 -26.02 3.02
CA ILE A 484 35.81 -24.80 3.15
C ILE A 484 34.60 -24.97 2.22
N VAL A 485 33.40 -24.72 2.73
CA VAL A 485 32.14 -24.97 2.00
C VAL A 485 31.52 -23.66 1.52
N VAL A 486 31.10 -23.59 0.25
CA VAL A 486 30.26 -22.49 -0.25
C VAL A 486 28.80 -22.79 0.08
N CYS A 487 28.18 -21.93 0.88
CA CYS A 487 26.77 -21.98 1.26
C CYS A 487 26.03 -20.75 0.72
N GLU A 488 24.78 -20.90 0.30
CA GLU A 488 23.95 -19.76 -0.11
C GLU A 488 23.05 -19.25 1.03
N ARG A 489 22.83 -17.94 1.09
CA ARG A 489 21.82 -17.31 1.96
C ARG A 489 20.41 -17.73 1.51
N GLY A 490 19.52 -17.93 2.47
CA GLY A 490 18.13 -18.30 2.27
C GLY A 490 17.50 -18.74 3.58
N VAL A 491 16.34 -19.41 3.50
CA VAL A 491 15.41 -19.86 4.57
C VAL A 491 16.00 -20.13 5.97
N TYR A 492 17.16 -20.80 6.06
CA TYR A 492 17.78 -21.20 7.33
C TYR A 492 18.76 -20.15 7.87
N ASP A 493 18.88 -20.06 9.20
CA ASP A 493 19.80 -19.14 9.88
C ASP A 493 21.23 -19.22 9.40
N ARG A 494 21.88 -18.06 9.27
CA ARG A 494 23.26 -17.93 8.83
C ARG A 494 24.22 -18.70 9.75
N VAL A 495 23.98 -18.69 11.07
CA VAL A 495 24.73 -19.47 12.06
C VAL A 495 24.48 -20.98 11.95
N ALA A 496 23.24 -21.41 11.72
CA ALA A 496 22.90 -22.83 11.56
C ALA A 496 23.60 -23.48 10.36
N LYS A 497 23.83 -22.73 9.27
CA LYS A 497 24.62 -23.18 8.11
C LYS A 497 26.05 -23.53 8.48
N SER A 498 26.70 -22.68 9.28
CA SER A 498 28.07 -22.94 9.74
C SER A 498 28.14 -24.08 10.76
N ALA A 499 27.10 -24.26 11.58
CA ALA A 499 26.97 -25.42 12.47
C ALA A 499 26.77 -26.74 11.71
N GLU A 500 26.00 -26.74 10.62
CA GLU A 500 25.87 -27.89 9.71
C GLU A 500 27.21 -28.24 9.06
N VAL A 501 27.95 -27.24 8.56
CA VAL A 501 29.29 -27.46 7.97
C VAL A 501 30.28 -28.00 9.00
N LEU A 502 30.23 -27.53 10.25
CA LEU A 502 31.00 -28.08 11.36
C LEU A 502 30.62 -29.55 11.64
N ARG A 503 29.32 -29.86 11.70
CA ARG A 503 28.80 -31.21 11.96
C ARG A 503 29.32 -32.24 10.94
N VAL A 504 29.51 -31.84 9.69
CA VAL A 504 30.06 -32.70 8.62
C VAL A 504 31.58 -32.68 8.49
N GLY A 505 32.30 -31.91 9.32
CA GLY A 505 33.77 -31.88 9.38
C GLY A 505 34.45 -30.82 8.49
N GLY A 506 33.71 -29.80 8.05
CA GLY A 506 34.28 -28.63 7.38
C GLY A 506 35.06 -27.72 8.34
N ILE A 507 35.90 -26.84 7.78
CA ILE A 507 36.78 -25.94 8.54
C ILE A 507 36.46 -24.45 8.38
N GLY A 508 35.58 -24.09 7.45
CA GLY A 508 35.17 -22.71 7.21
C GLY A 508 34.04 -22.62 6.18
N VAL A 509 33.39 -21.45 6.09
CA VAL A 509 32.26 -21.22 5.17
C VAL A 509 32.46 -19.95 4.35
N VAL A 510 32.16 -20.02 3.05
CA VAL A 510 31.90 -18.82 2.25
C VAL A 510 30.39 -18.72 2.06
N LEU A 511 29.76 -17.78 2.76
CA LEU A 511 28.33 -17.55 2.65
C LEU A 511 28.08 -16.51 1.56
N VAL A 512 27.25 -16.82 0.55
CA VAL A 512 26.97 -15.89 -0.57
C VAL A 512 25.49 -15.49 -0.62
N ASN A 513 25.21 -14.20 -0.76
CA ASN A 513 23.86 -13.70 -1.03
C ASN A 513 23.36 -14.20 -2.41
N ARG A 514 22.05 -14.54 -2.51
CA ARG A 514 21.41 -14.98 -3.77
C ARG A 514 20.88 -13.83 -4.64
N GLY A 515 20.75 -12.64 -4.06
CA GLY A 515 20.35 -11.40 -4.71
C GLY A 515 20.76 -10.20 -3.83
N PRO A 516 20.57 -8.95 -4.28
CA PRO A 516 20.98 -7.76 -3.53
C PRO A 516 20.45 -7.75 -2.09
N GLY A 517 21.30 -7.37 -1.14
CA GLY A 517 20.96 -7.35 0.29
C GLY A 517 22.19 -7.16 1.17
N SER A 518 21.98 -7.00 2.48
CA SER A 518 23.07 -6.81 3.44
C SER A 518 24.03 -8.00 3.46
N ILE A 519 25.28 -7.71 3.82
CA ILE A 519 26.19 -8.69 4.43
C ILE A 519 26.09 -8.48 5.94
N ASP A 520 26.07 -9.57 6.71
CA ASP A 520 25.74 -9.57 8.13
C ASP A 520 26.90 -10.20 8.92
N THR A 521 27.25 -9.66 10.10
CA THR A 521 28.28 -10.24 10.98
C THR A 521 27.63 -11.11 12.05
N ASP A 522 27.64 -12.42 11.86
CA ASP A 522 27.15 -13.37 12.88
C ASP A 522 28.29 -14.08 13.62
N GLN A 523 28.04 -14.49 14.86
CA GLN A 523 28.89 -15.44 15.58
C GLN A 523 28.69 -16.88 15.05
N HIS A 524 29.21 -17.14 13.85
CA HIS A 524 29.23 -18.46 13.23
C HIS A 524 30.02 -19.51 14.03
N ALA A 525 29.62 -20.78 13.90
CA ALA A 525 30.29 -21.93 14.52
C ALA A 525 31.65 -22.30 13.88
N LEU A 526 31.97 -21.67 12.75
CA LEU A 526 33.23 -21.79 12.02
C LEU A 526 33.61 -20.41 11.46
N PRO A 527 34.91 -20.15 11.19
CA PRO A 527 35.32 -18.98 10.43
C PRO A 527 34.53 -18.88 9.12
N THR A 528 33.80 -17.78 8.98
CA THR A 528 32.84 -17.57 7.90
C THR A 528 32.98 -16.17 7.34
N VAL A 529 33.00 -16.05 6.01
CA VAL A 529 32.95 -14.75 5.32
C VAL A 529 31.66 -14.67 4.51
N HIS A 530 30.85 -13.66 4.79
CA HIS A 530 29.58 -13.41 4.12
C HIS A 530 29.77 -12.38 3.01
N LEU A 531 29.72 -12.85 1.76
CA LEU A 531 29.93 -12.08 0.54
C LEU A 531 28.62 -11.60 -0.08
N ASP A 532 28.68 -10.40 -0.66
CA ASP A 532 27.60 -9.81 -1.45
C ASP A 532 27.25 -10.64 -2.71
N ALA A 533 26.02 -10.51 -3.20
CA ALA A 533 25.49 -11.28 -4.32
C ALA A 533 26.28 -11.04 -5.61
N ARG A 534 26.91 -9.88 -5.79
CA ARG A 534 27.79 -9.58 -6.93
C ARG A 534 28.95 -10.57 -7.10
N TYR A 535 29.35 -11.24 -6.01
CA TYR A 535 30.45 -12.21 -6.00
C TYR A 535 29.96 -13.67 -6.12
N ARG A 536 28.66 -13.93 -5.92
CA ARG A 536 28.09 -15.29 -5.89
C ARG A 536 28.51 -16.10 -7.11
N ASP A 537 28.22 -15.62 -8.31
CA ASP A 537 28.38 -16.42 -9.52
C ASP A 537 29.86 -16.72 -9.81
N GLN A 538 30.77 -15.82 -9.44
CA GLN A 538 32.22 -16.01 -9.56
C GLN A 538 32.71 -17.08 -8.56
N VAL A 539 32.33 -16.95 -7.29
CA VAL A 539 32.72 -17.89 -6.21
C VAL A 539 32.13 -19.28 -6.45
N VAL A 540 30.85 -19.37 -6.83
CA VAL A 540 30.17 -20.65 -7.12
C VAL A 540 30.78 -21.34 -8.34
N ALA A 541 31.10 -20.59 -9.41
CA ALA A 541 31.76 -21.15 -10.59
C ALA A 541 33.19 -21.64 -10.27
N TYR A 542 33.97 -20.87 -9.50
CA TYR A 542 35.31 -21.28 -9.10
C TYR A 542 35.31 -22.51 -8.18
N ALA A 543 34.38 -22.59 -7.21
CA ALA A 543 34.22 -23.73 -6.30
C ALA A 543 33.78 -25.05 -6.99
N ALA A 544 33.39 -24.99 -8.27
CA ALA A 544 33.16 -26.17 -9.10
C ALA A 544 34.44 -26.67 -9.82
N THR A 545 35.56 -25.95 -9.73
CA THR A 545 36.83 -26.34 -10.37
C THR A 545 37.58 -27.39 -9.54
N ALA A 546 38.21 -28.35 -10.23
CA ALA A 546 38.91 -29.45 -9.57
C ALA A 546 40.20 -28.94 -8.88
N GLY A 547 40.24 -29.05 -7.54
CA GLY A 547 41.36 -28.54 -6.74
C GLY A 547 41.26 -27.05 -6.39
N ALA A 548 40.05 -26.47 -6.48
CA ALA A 548 39.76 -25.13 -5.96
C ALA A 548 40.17 -25.00 -4.48
N THR A 549 40.76 -23.85 -4.12
CA THR A 549 41.13 -23.51 -2.73
C THR A 549 40.68 -22.10 -2.38
N ALA A 550 40.47 -21.86 -1.09
CA ALA A 550 40.25 -20.53 -0.54
C ALA A 550 41.16 -20.31 0.67
N THR A 551 41.53 -19.05 0.89
CA THR A 551 42.27 -18.57 2.07
C THR A 551 41.52 -17.41 2.67
N PHE A 552 41.21 -17.46 3.97
CA PHE A 552 40.61 -16.35 4.70
C PHE A 552 41.68 -15.57 5.47
N THR A 553 41.64 -14.25 5.37
CA THR A 553 42.47 -13.31 6.13
C THR A 553 41.59 -12.25 6.77
N ASP A 554 42.03 -11.72 7.91
CA ASP A 554 41.42 -10.54 8.54
C ASP A 554 41.38 -9.33 7.60
N GLY A 555 40.42 -8.44 7.85
CA GLY A 555 40.24 -7.16 7.17
C GLY A 555 39.78 -7.25 5.72
N ASN A 556 39.60 -6.08 5.14
CA ASN A 556 39.31 -5.90 3.71
C ASN A 556 40.61 -5.57 2.97
N SER A 557 41.17 -6.55 2.24
CA SER A 557 42.37 -6.36 1.42
C SER A 557 42.04 -5.96 -0.03
N THR A 558 40.81 -5.51 -0.29
CA THR A 558 40.31 -5.15 -1.63
C THR A 558 40.05 -3.64 -1.72
N SER A 559 39.82 -3.13 -2.93
CA SER A 559 39.44 -1.73 -3.13
C SER A 559 37.93 -1.46 -3.03
N TYR A 560 37.11 -2.47 -2.69
CA TYR A 560 35.66 -2.33 -2.60
C TYR A 560 35.22 -2.22 -1.14
N THR A 561 34.53 -1.15 -0.81
CA THR A 561 33.73 -1.01 0.42
C THR A 561 32.26 -0.94 0.01
N PRO A 562 31.35 -1.70 0.65
CA PRO A 562 29.92 -1.54 0.43
C PRO A 562 29.47 -0.10 0.73
N PRO A 563 28.64 0.53 -0.10
CA PRO A 563 27.99 1.78 0.26
C PRO A 563 27.16 1.64 1.55
N THR A 564 27.06 2.69 2.34
CA THR A 564 26.27 2.74 3.59
C THR A 564 25.75 4.17 3.79
N PRO A 565 24.53 4.37 4.35
CA PRO A 565 23.62 3.34 4.82
C PRO A 565 22.74 2.79 3.69
N GLN A 566 22.65 1.47 3.54
CA GLN A 566 21.68 0.81 2.66
C GLN A 566 20.56 0.22 3.51
N VAL A 567 19.30 0.35 3.10
CA VAL A 567 18.21 -0.39 3.76
C VAL A 567 18.42 -1.90 3.54
N ALA A 568 18.36 -2.66 4.63
CA ALA A 568 18.61 -4.09 4.62
C ALA A 568 17.61 -4.83 3.72
N GLY A 569 18.07 -5.89 3.05
CA GLY A 569 17.24 -6.71 2.18
C GLY A 569 16.06 -7.35 2.92
N PHE A 570 16.25 -7.70 4.20
CA PHE A 570 15.19 -8.24 5.06
C PHE A 570 14.25 -7.16 5.61
N SER A 571 14.62 -5.87 5.63
CA SER A 571 13.77 -4.85 6.24
C SER A 571 12.45 -4.79 5.48
N SER A 572 11.33 -5.00 6.18
CA SER A 572 9.99 -4.97 5.61
C SER A 572 9.67 -3.62 4.95
N ARG A 573 8.75 -3.65 3.98
CA ARG A 573 8.45 -2.54 3.06
C ARG A 573 6.98 -2.17 3.06
N GLY A 574 6.71 -0.91 2.72
CA GLY A 574 5.37 -0.47 2.32
C GLY A 574 5.02 -0.95 0.89
N PRO A 575 3.91 -0.47 0.31
CA PRO A 575 2.90 0.39 0.92
C PRO A 575 2.09 -0.35 1.99
N LEU A 576 1.52 0.39 2.93
CA LEU A 576 0.51 -0.13 3.85
C LEU A 576 -0.79 -0.38 3.08
N LEU A 577 -1.38 -1.57 3.15
CA LEU A 577 -2.64 -1.85 2.44
C LEU A 577 -3.89 -1.64 3.32
N ALA A 578 -3.72 -1.67 4.65
CA ALA A 578 -4.78 -1.68 5.64
C ALA A 578 -5.71 -0.45 5.63
N ASP A 579 -5.24 0.69 5.12
CA ASP A 579 -5.95 1.96 5.08
C ASP A 579 -6.11 2.52 3.65
N GLY A 580 -5.98 1.66 2.64
CA GLY A 580 -5.98 2.09 1.23
C GLY A 580 -4.64 2.67 0.73
N SER A 581 -3.59 2.66 1.57
CA SER A 581 -2.25 3.23 1.29
C SER A 581 -2.14 4.74 1.37
N ASP A 582 -2.97 5.37 2.20
CA ASP A 582 -2.93 6.82 2.45
C ASP A 582 -2.00 7.20 3.62
N LEU A 583 -1.58 6.25 4.48
CA LEU A 583 -0.41 6.39 5.32
C LEU A 583 0.87 5.84 4.66
N LEU A 584 1.92 6.67 4.64
CA LEU A 584 3.25 6.27 4.19
C LEU A 584 4.00 5.57 5.33
N LYS A 585 4.37 4.30 5.10
CA LYS A 585 5.19 3.49 6.02
C LYS A 585 6.31 2.75 5.24
N PRO A 586 7.47 2.45 5.87
CA PRO A 586 7.87 2.79 7.24
C PRO A 586 8.04 4.31 7.41
N ASP A 587 8.12 4.81 8.65
CA ASP A 587 8.25 6.26 8.89
C ASP A 587 9.68 6.75 8.63
N ILE A 588 10.68 5.95 9.05
CA ILE A 588 12.10 6.32 9.03
C ILE A 588 12.99 5.05 9.03
N SER A 589 14.28 5.20 8.75
CA SER A 589 15.29 4.14 8.87
C SER A 589 16.42 4.51 9.84
N ALA A 590 16.97 3.49 10.51
CA ALA A 590 18.05 3.62 11.49
C ALA A 590 18.98 2.39 11.47
N PRO A 591 20.19 2.46 12.07
CA PRO A 591 21.14 1.35 12.06
C PRO A 591 20.55 0.07 12.64
N GLY A 592 20.49 -1.00 11.83
CA GLY A 592 19.85 -2.26 12.21
C GLY A 592 20.51 -3.51 11.62
N VAL A 593 21.76 -3.38 11.13
CA VAL A 593 22.55 -4.50 10.60
C VAL A 593 23.89 -4.51 11.31
N SER A 594 24.31 -5.67 11.80
CA SER A 594 25.60 -5.87 12.48
C SER A 594 25.79 -4.93 13.68
N ILE A 595 24.77 -4.78 14.52
CA ILE A 595 24.82 -3.94 15.72
C ILE A 595 25.38 -4.75 16.88
N LEU A 596 26.48 -4.27 17.48
CA LEU A 596 27.09 -4.85 18.69
C LEU A 596 26.44 -4.26 19.93
N ALA A 597 25.83 -5.09 20.76
CA ALA A 597 25.25 -4.67 22.05
C ALA A 597 25.37 -5.79 23.10
N ALA A 598 24.79 -5.58 24.30
CA ALA A 598 24.78 -6.59 25.37
C ALA A 598 23.97 -7.83 24.96
N GLY A 599 24.44 -9.02 25.33
CA GLY A 599 23.74 -10.28 25.14
C GLY A 599 23.27 -10.90 26.47
N PRO A 600 22.77 -12.15 26.45
CA PRO A 600 22.19 -12.83 27.61
C PRO A 600 23.25 -13.36 28.58
N ASN A 601 22.95 -13.35 29.88
CA ASN A 601 23.72 -14.09 30.88
C ASN A 601 22.84 -14.68 32.00
N GLN A 602 23.17 -15.92 32.42
CA GLN A 602 22.62 -16.51 33.65
C GLN A 602 23.19 -15.79 34.88
N GLU A 603 22.51 -15.89 36.02
CA GLU A 603 23.05 -15.45 37.31
C GLU A 603 24.43 -16.10 37.55
N SER A 604 25.40 -15.29 37.99
CA SER A 604 26.80 -15.68 38.25
C SER A 604 27.65 -16.10 37.02
N THR A 605 27.12 -16.02 35.80
CA THR A 605 27.94 -16.16 34.58
C THR A 605 28.55 -14.82 34.15
N ALA A 606 29.56 -14.85 33.28
CA ALA A 606 30.16 -13.62 32.78
C ALA A 606 29.21 -12.91 31.79
N PRO A 607 29.09 -11.57 31.84
CA PRO A 607 28.35 -10.80 30.86
C PRO A 607 28.81 -11.09 29.42
N THR A 608 27.84 -11.13 28.50
CA THR A 608 28.08 -11.41 27.07
C THR A 608 27.73 -10.20 26.22
N TYR A 609 28.20 -10.22 24.97
CA TYR A 609 27.89 -9.25 23.93
C TYR A 609 27.75 -9.99 22.61
N GLU A 610 26.96 -9.44 21.69
CA GLU A 610 26.69 -10.08 20.41
C GLU A 610 26.36 -9.08 19.31
N PHE A 611 26.57 -9.52 18.06
CA PHE A 611 26.19 -8.79 16.86
C PHE A 611 24.86 -9.32 16.34
N LEU A 612 23.83 -8.48 16.27
CA LEU A 612 22.52 -8.82 15.70
C LEU A 612 22.16 -7.90 14.52
N SER A 613 21.30 -8.43 13.64
CA SER A 613 20.72 -7.71 12.50
C SER A 613 19.19 -7.90 12.50
N GLY A 614 18.46 -6.80 12.47
CA GLY A 614 16.99 -6.78 12.44
C GLY A 614 16.46 -5.34 12.52
N THR A 615 15.21 -5.13 12.08
CA THR A 615 14.48 -3.89 12.43
C THR A 615 14.32 -3.72 13.94
N SER A 616 14.36 -4.83 14.68
CA SER A 616 14.54 -4.90 16.13
C SER A 616 15.76 -4.16 16.67
N MET A 617 16.85 -4.04 15.91
CA MET A 617 18.04 -3.26 16.32
C MET A 617 17.95 -1.80 15.85
N ALA A 618 17.09 -1.49 14.88
CA ALA A 618 16.85 -0.13 14.40
C ALA A 618 15.88 0.65 15.31
N ALA A 619 14.80 0.00 15.78
CA ALA A 619 13.85 0.57 16.74
C ALA A 619 14.52 1.18 18.01
N PRO A 620 15.45 0.50 18.72
CA PRO A 620 16.07 1.05 19.91
C PRO A 620 17.01 2.22 19.64
N HIS A 621 17.56 2.35 18.43
CA HIS A 621 18.24 3.60 18.05
C HIS A 621 17.27 4.77 18.03
N ILE A 622 16.08 4.61 17.44
CA ILE A 622 15.03 5.65 17.43
C ILE A 622 14.47 5.89 18.85
N ALA A 623 14.29 4.85 19.67
CA ALA A 623 13.86 5.00 21.06
C ALA A 623 14.91 5.79 21.90
N GLY A 624 16.19 5.44 21.78
CA GLY A 624 17.27 6.18 22.43
C GLY A 624 17.37 7.61 21.91
N LEU A 625 17.17 7.85 20.62
CA LEU A 625 17.15 9.20 20.04
C LEU A 625 15.93 10.01 20.52
N ALA A 626 14.79 9.38 20.80
CA ALA A 626 13.64 10.04 21.39
C ALA A 626 13.90 10.41 22.86
N ALA A 627 14.57 9.53 23.62
CA ALA A 627 15.01 9.85 24.98
C ALA A 627 16.07 10.97 25.00
N LEU A 628 16.96 10.99 24.01
CA LEU A 628 17.91 12.08 23.80
C LEU A 628 17.20 13.41 23.52
N TYR A 629 16.14 13.37 22.70
CA TYR A 629 15.32 14.53 22.39
C TYR A 629 14.58 15.08 23.61
N LEU A 630 13.97 14.20 24.40
CA LEU A 630 13.26 14.53 25.63
C LEU A 630 14.18 15.04 26.74
N GLY A 631 15.45 14.65 26.77
CA GLY A 631 16.43 15.21 27.70
C GLY A 631 16.64 16.72 27.52
N GLU A 632 16.62 17.20 26.27
CA GLU A 632 16.72 18.63 25.93
C GLU A 632 15.34 19.32 25.90
N ARG A 633 14.29 18.60 25.50
CA ARG A 633 12.90 19.10 25.39
C ARG A 633 11.91 18.22 26.17
N PRO A 634 11.87 18.29 27.51
CA PRO A 634 11.11 17.33 28.33
C PRO A 634 9.58 17.37 28.18
N ASN A 635 9.03 18.36 27.48
CA ASN A 635 7.59 18.50 27.22
C ASN A 635 7.23 18.32 25.73
N ALA A 636 8.17 17.80 24.92
CA ALA A 636 7.89 17.51 23.51
C ALA A 636 6.86 16.39 23.38
N THR A 637 5.91 16.53 22.47
CA THR A 637 4.90 15.49 22.21
C THR A 637 5.49 14.38 21.34
N PRO A 638 4.89 13.16 21.33
CA PRO A 638 5.31 12.10 20.43
C PRO A 638 5.35 12.53 18.94
N ALA A 639 4.39 13.36 18.52
CA ALA A 639 4.33 13.92 17.17
C ALA A 639 5.44 14.96 16.89
N GLU A 640 5.86 15.78 17.87
CA GLU A 640 7.01 16.68 17.72
C GLU A 640 8.30 15.87 17.49
N ILE A 641 8.55 14.86 18.32
CA ILE A 641 9.73 13.99 18.23
C ILE A 641 9.75 13.27 16.87
N LYS A 642 8.64 12.63 16.51
CA LYS A 642 8.48 11.90 15.24
C LYS A 642 8.70 12.84 14.04
N SER A 643 8.06 14.01 14.05
CA SER A 643 8.23 14.99 12.98
C SER A 643 9.66 15.51 12.89
N ALA A 644 10.31 15.82 14.01
CA ALA A 644 11.67 16.35 14.01
C ALA A 644 12.68 15.37 13.40
N MET A 645 12.55 14.07 13.72
CA MET A 645 13.37 13.01 13.13
C MET A 645 13.10 12.83 11.62
N MET A 646 11.83 12.77 11.23
CA MET A 646 11.44 12.55 9.83
C MET A 646 11.87 13.73 8.95
N THR A 647 11.65 14.97 9.36
CA THR A 647 11.89 16.13 8.48
C THR A 647 13.36 16.46 8.25
N THR A 648 14.26 15.97 9.13
CA THR A 648 15.71 16.15 9.00
C THR A 648 16.45 14.94 8.47
N ALA A 649 15.77 13.80 8.24
CA ALA A 649 16.38 12.59 7.69
C ALA A 649 17.04 12.81 6.32
N GLY A 650 18.07 12.01 6.02
CA GLY A 650 18.79 12.01 4.74
C GLY A 650 18.56 10.71 3.97
N ASP A 651 18.57 10.74 2.64
CA ASP A 651 18.35 9.51 1.85
C ASP A 651 19.43 8.44 2.12
N THR A 652 18.98 7.19 2.23
CA THR A 652 19.85 5.99 2.19
C THR A 652 20.42 5.82 0.78
N VAL A 653 21.41 4.94 0.62
CA VAL A 653 22.00 4.58 -0.67
C VAL A 653 21.66 3.15 -1.08
N ASN A 654 21.84 2.83 -2.35
CA ASN A 654 21.75 1.48 -2.90
C ASN A 654 23.15 0.83 -3.04
N ALA A 655 23.21 -0.39 -3.58
CA ALA A 655 24.46 -1.15 -3.75
C ALA A 655 25.49 -0.50 -4.70
N ASP A 656 25.06 0.42 -5.57
CA ASP A 656 25.91 1.22 -6.46
C ASP A 656 26.31 2.57 -5.84
N GLY A 657 25.79 2.91 -4.65
CA GLY A 657 26.05 4.17 -3.94
C GLY A 657 25.18 5.35 -4.40
N ALA A 658 24.15 5.11 -5.22
CA ALA A 658 23.16 6.14 -5.56
C ALA A 658 22.09 6.25 -4.46
N ALA A 659 21.55 7.45 -4.24
CA ALA A 659 20.48 7.68 -3.27
C ALA A 659 19.23 6.85 -3.62
N VAL A 660 18.60 6.29 -2.59
CA VAL A 660 17.28 5.67 -2.66
C VAL A 660 16.24 6.78 -2.64
N THR A 661 15.28 6.73 -3.57
CA THR A 661 14.16 7.69 -3.68
C THR A 661 12.80 7.02 -3.51
N ASP A 662 12.78 5.74 -3.16
CA ASP A 662 11.58 5.00 -2.80
C ASP A 662 11.32 5.10 -1.28
N PRO A 663 10.27 5.81 -0.85
CA PRO A 663 9.96 5.96 0.57
C PRO A 663 9.32 4.71 1.17
N PHE A 664 8.76 3.78 0.38
CA PHE A 664 8.30 2.49 0.92
C PHE A 664 9.45 1.57 1.35
N THR A 665 10.68 1.93 0.97
CA THR A 665 11.92 1.30 1.42
C THR A 665 12.51 1.95 2.67
N GLN A 666 12.58 3.28 2.75
CA GLN A 666 13.35 4.00 3.78
C GLN A 666 12.54 4.95 4.68
N GLY A 667 11.24 5.10 4.41
CA GLY A 667 10.42 6.18 4.97
C GLY A 667 10.94 7.55 4.54
N ALA A 668 11.13 8.44 5.52
CA ALA A 668 11.75 9.75 5.30
C ALA A 668 13.26 9.67 4.97
N GLY A 669 13.93 8.55 5.26
CA GLY A 669 15.37 8.34 5.07
C GLY A 669 16.06 7.78 6.32
N GLN A 670 17.39 7.81 6.32
CA GLN A 670 18.23 7.59 7.50
C GLN A 670 18.05 8.75 8.49
N VAL A 671 17.79 8.42 9.76
CA VAL A 671 17.74 9.41 10.85
C VAL A 671 19.07 10.17 10.98
N ASP A 672 18.99 11.50 11.12
CA ASP A 672 20.14 12.41 11.31
C ASP A 672 20.00 13.21 12.63
N PRO A 673 20.60 12.71 13.74
CA PRO A 673 20.56 13.37 15.03
C PRO A 673 21.27 14.73 15.06
N THR A 674 22.14 15.03 14.10
CA THR A 674 22.90 16.30 14.09
C THR A 674 22.02 17.51 13.77
N ARG A 675 20.81 17.27 13.25
CA ARG A 675 19.88 18.31 12.76
C ARG A 675 18.54 18.35 13.49
N PHE A 676 18.10 17.25 14.10
CA PHE A 676 16.74 17.12 14.62
C PHE A 676 16.36 18.09 15.75
N PHE A 677 17.33 18.68 16.48
CA PHE A 677 17.09 19.70 17.51
C PHE A 677 16.70 21.06 16.93
N GLU A 678 17.01 21.33 15.66
CA GLU A 678 16.63 22.55 14.95
C GLU A 678 15.97 22.21 13.60
N PRO A 679 14.80 21.53 13.61
CA PRO A 679 14.18 20.94 12.43
C PRO A 679 13.47 21.98 11.54
N GLY A 680 13.42 23.26 11.96
CA GLY A 680 12.81 24.36 11.21
C GLY A 680 11.28 24.40 11.26
N LEU A 681 10.63 23.31 10.86
CA LEU A 681 9.18 23.13 10.85
C LEU A 681 8.79 21.73 11.38
N LEU A 682 7.67 21.67 12.08
CA LEU A 682 7.10 20.45 12.68
C LEU A 682 5.66 20.22 12.21
N TYR A 683 5.32 18.97 11.89
CA TYR A 683 3.96 18.51 11.58
C TYR A 683 3.34 17.92 12.85
N LEU A 684 2.69 18.78 13.64
CA LEU A 684 2.10 18.39 14.91
C LEU A 684 0.69 17.80 14.72
N ASN A 685 0.42 16.71 15.44
CA ASN A 685 -0.86 16.01 15.52
C ASN A 685 -0.99 15.39 16.91
N GLY A 686 -2.19 14.91 17.27
CA GLY A 686 -2.44 14.19 18.52
C GLY A 686 -3.78 13.47 18.52
N THR A 687 -4.30 13.17 19.72
CA THR A 687 -5.48 12.31 19.91
C THR A 687 -6.71 12.75 19.11
N ALA A 688 -6.96 14.05 18.95
CA ALA A 688 -8.09 14.52 18.15
C ALA A 688 -7.95 14.16 16.66
N ASP A 689 -6.74 14.28 16.10
CA ASP A 689 -6.44 13.92 14.71
C ASP A 689 -6.47 12.38 14.52
N TRP A 690 -5.99 11.63 15.51
CA TRP A 690 -5.99 10.16 15.49
C TRP A 690 -7.41 9.58 15.60
N LEU A 691 -8.27 10.17 16.42
CA LEU A 691 -9.70 9.79 16.49
C LEU A 691 -10.44 10.17 15.19
N ALA A 692 -10.12 11.31 14.58
CA ALA A 692 -10.67 11.69 13.28
C ALA A 692 -10.23 10.74 12.16
N TYR A 693 -9.01 10.20 12.22
CA TYR A 693 -8.52 9.16 11.32
C TYR A 693 -9.29 7.84 11.52
N LEU A 694 -9.48 7.41 12.77
CA LEU A 694 -10.28 6.21 13.09
C LEU A 694 -11.74 6.35 12.64
N GLN A 695 -12.34 7.54 12.79
CA GLN A 695 -13.67 7.83 12.27
C GLN A 695 -13.75 7.67 10.74
N ALA A 696 -12.70 8.06 10.01
CA ALA A 696 -12.65 7.91 8.55
C ALA A 696 -12.46 6.45 8.11
N LEU A 697 -11.88 5.59 8.96
CA LEU A 697 -11.84 4.15 8.77
C LEU A 697 -13.14 3.42 9.18
N GLY A 698 -14.13 4.13 9.72
CA GLY A 698 -15.44 3.59 10.09
C GLY A 698 -15.62 3.23 11.56
N TYR A 699 -14.62 3.45 12.42
CA TYR A 699 -14.78 3.29 13.88
C TYR A 699 -15.57 4.47 14.46
N ASP A 700 -16.61 4.24 15.28
CA ASP A 700 -17.31 5.35 15.94
C ASP A 700 -16.45 5.97 17.06
N ALA A 701 -15.80 7.08 16.73
CA ALA A 701 -14.95 7.85 17.63
C ALA A 701 -15.63 9.15 18.12
N GLY A 702 -16.88 9.41 17.71
CA GLY A 702 -17.65 10.59 18.13
C GLY A 702 -17.09 11.94 17.65
N VAL A 703 -16.31 11.96 16.56
CA VAL A 703 -15.68 13.15 15.98
C VAL A 703 -15.99 13.26 14.47
N GLU A 704 -15.65 14.38 13.83
CA GLU A 704 -15.71 14.47 12.37
C GLU A 704 -14.53 13.71 11.74
N PRO A 705 -14.73 12.92 10.67
CA PRO A 705 -13.66 12.17 10.03
C PRO A 705 -12.67 13.10 9.31
N VAL A 706 -11.38 12.77 9.36
CA VAL A 706 -10.36 13.35 8.49
C VAL A 706 -9.96 12.31 7.44
N ASP A 707 -9.94 12.72 6.19
CA ASP A 707 -9.40 11.89 5.10
C ASP A 707 -7.99 11.39 5.51
N PRO A 708 -7.71 10.07 5.45
CA PRO A 708 -6.42 9.50 5.85
C PRO A 708 -5.19 10.19 5.25
N SER A 709 -5.25 10.61 3.98
CA SER A 709 -4.16 11.32 3.30
C SER A 709 -3.91 12.72 3.88
N ASN A 710 -4.94 13.32 4.49
CA ASN A 710 -4.93 14.63 5.15
C ASN A 710 -4.46 14.59 6.61
N LEU A 711 -4.23 13.43 7.22
CA LEU A 711 -3.65 13.35 8.57
C LEU A 711 -2.31 14.09 8.62
N ASN A 712 -2.11 14.96 9.62
CA ASN A 712 -1.02 15.94 9.64
C ASN A 712 0.35 15.34 10.03
N LEU A 713 0.87 14.46 9.17
CA LEU A 713 2.16 13.80 9.26
C LEU A 713 3.23 14.48 8.39
N ALA A 714 4.50 14.23 8.74
CA ALA A 714 5.67 14.67 7.99
C ALA A 714 5.90 13.91 6.66
N SER A 715 4.96 13.07 6.25
CA SER A 715 4.91 12.33 4.99
C SER A 715 3.54 12.50 4.32
N ILE A 716 3.48 12.21 3.02
CA ILE A 716 2.26 12.30 2.22
C ILE A 716 2.12 11.03 1.39
N SER A 717 1.01 10.32 1.52
CA SER A 717 0.61 9.27 0.59
C SER A 717 -0.79 9.55 0.06
N VAL A 718 -1.02 9.22 -1.21
CA VAL A 718 -2.35 9.14 -1.82
C VAL A 718 -2.41 7.78 -2.53
N GLY A 719 -3.03 6.81 -1.89
CA GLY A 719 -3.14 5.43 -2.37
C GLY A 719 -4.13 5.26 -3.53
N THR A 720 -4.98 6.26 -3.77
CA THR A 720 -6.01 6.24 -4.81
C THR A 720 -6.13 7.62 -5.50
N LEU A 721 -5.47 7.80 -6.64
CA LEU A 721 -5.51 9.06 -7.42
C LEU A 721 -6.25 8.87 -8.75
N THR A 722 -7.43 9.48 -8.90
CA THR A 722 -8.18 9.51 -10.18
C THR A 722 -8.44 10.93 -10.70
N ALA A 723 -8.72 11.86 -9.79
CA ALA A 723 -8.83 13.30 -10.04
C ALA A 723 -7.68 14.03 -9.32
N PRO A 724 -7.53 15.37 -9.48
CA PRO A 724 -6.63 16.16 -8.64
C PRO A 724 -6.97 16.02 -7.15
N GLU A 725 -6.04 15.48 -6.37
CA GLU A 725 -6.20 15.27 -4.93
C GLU A 725 -5.55 16.41 -4.14
N ALA A 726 -6.24 16.94 -3.13
CA ALA A 726 -5.82 18.16 -2.43
C ALA A 726 -5.51 17.87 -0.95
N VAL A 727 -4.23 17.68 -0.65
CA VAL A 727 -3.75 17.33 0.68
C VAL A 727 -3.31 18.59 1.44
N THR A 728 -3.93 18.88 2.57
CA THR A 728 -3.57 20.00 3.45
C THR A 728 -2.67 19.53 4.59
N ARG A 729 -1.71 20.38 4.96
CA ARG A 729 -0.85 20.21 6.13
C ARG A 729 -0.74 21.52 6.91
N THR A 730 -0.56 21.41 8.23
CA THR A 730 -0.29 22.55 9.12
C THR A 730 1.06 22.35 9.78
N VAL A 731 1.95 23.31 9.60
CA VAL A 731 3.30 23.28 10.17
C VAL A 731 3.45 24.30 11.29
N THR A 732 4.18 23.92 12.33
CA THR A 732 4.60 24.80 13.44
C THR A 732 6.08 25.10 13.29
N ALA A 733 6.48 26.37 13.29
CA ALA A 733 7.89 26.74 13.12
C ALA A 733 8.68 26.63 14.43
N THR A 734 9.91 26.11 14.37
CA THR A 734 10.86 26.15 15.50
C THR A 734 11.75 27.39 15.47
N GLN A 735 11.73 28.15 14.39
CA GLN A 735 12.53 29.37 14.20
C GLN A 735 11.77 30.41 13.37
N ALA A 736 12.15 31.69 13.52
CA ALA A 736 11.72 32.73 12.59
C ALA A 736 12.37 32.53 11.22
N GLY A 737 11.63 32.74 10.13
CA GLY A 737 12.15 32.54 8.78
C GLY A 737 11.11 32.61 7.68
N THR A 738 11.58 32.59 6.43
CA THR A 738 10.75 32.44 5.24
C THR A 738 11.13 31.15 4.56
N PHE A 739 10.23 30.18 4.59
CA PHE A 739 10.41 28.85 4.03
C PHE A 739 9.80 28.80 2.64
N THR A 740 10.56 28.33 1.65
CA THR A 740 10.10 28.17 0.25
C THR A 740 9.99 26.70 -0.10
N ALA A 741 8.87 26.30 -0.70
CA ALA A 741 8.62 24.93 -1.14
C ALA A 741 9.33 24.59 -2.47
N SER A 742 9.84 23.36 -2.56
CA SER A 742 10.31 22.74 -3.81
C SER A 742 9.92 21.27 -3.84
N ILE A 743 9.47 20.78 -5.01
CA ILE A 743 9.18 19.37 -5.27
C ILE A 743 10.36 18.74 -6.02
N ASP A 744 10.68 17.49 -5.67
CA ASP A 744 11.59 16.62 -6.42
C ASP A 744 10.94 15.23 -6.66
N GLY A 745 11.31 14.56 -7.76
CA GLY A 745 10.68 13.31 -8.20
C GLY A 745 9.31 13.49 -8.85
N LEU A 746 8.35 12.62 -8.52
CA LEU A 746 6.96 12.64 -9.00
C LEU A 746 6.78 12.56 -10.53
N ALA A 747 7.55 11.71 -11.20
CA ALA A 747 7.48 11.53 -12.65
C ALA A 747 6.07 11.13 -13.16
N GLY A 748 5.42 12.05 -13.88
CA GLY A 748 4.06 11.86 -14.43
C GLY A 748 2.92 12.28 -13.50
N ILE A 749 3.23 12.97 -12.39
CA ILE A 749 2.32 13.66 -11.48
C ILE A 749 2.74 15.14 -11.41
N ASP A 750 1.82 16.06 -11.66
CA ASP A 750 2.00 17.49 -11.32
C ASP A 750 1.66 17.72 -9.84
N ALA A 751 2.46 18.54 -9.15
CA ALA A 751 2.40 18.73 -7.70
C ALA A 751 2.53 20.22 -7.36
N VAL A 752 1.40 20.84 -7.03
CA VAL A 752 1.30 22.30 -6.84
C VAL A 752 1.10 22.63 -5.36
N VAL A 753 2.02 23.40 -4.77
CA VAL A 753 1.98 23.81 -3.36
C VAL A 753 1.49 25.25 -3.22
N GLU A 754 0.39 25.46 -2.51
CA GLU A 754 -0.20 26.78 -2.24
C GLU A 754 -0.42 27.02 -0.72
N PRO A 755 0.11 28.11 -0.14
CA PRO A 755 1.11 29.01 -0.72
C PRO A 755 2.48 28.30 -0.83
N SER A 756 3.23 28.56 -1.90
CA SER A 756 4.59 28.02 -2.08
C SER A 756 5.66 28.67 -1.17
N THR A 757 5.24 29.54 -0.25
CA THR A 757 6.10 30.25 0.69
C THR A 757 5.36 30.50 2.00
N LEU A 758 5.97 30.09 3.11
CA LEU A 758 5.48 30.34 4.47
C LEU A 758 6.44 31.31 5.17
N THR A 759 5.94 32.18 6.05
CA THR A 759 6.77 33.16 6.77
C THR A 759 6.33 33.28 8.21
N PHE A 760 7.29 33.12 9.11
CA PHE A 760 7.09 33.08 10.56
C PHE A 760 7.97 34.15 11.22
N GLY A 761 7.39 34.92 12.14
CA GLY A 761 8.08 35.94 12.93
C GLY A 761 8.82 35.38 14.15
N ALA A 762 8.39 34.21 14.65
CA ALA A 762 8.97 33.53 15.81
C ALA A 762 8.67 32.03 15.81
N ALA A 763 9.35 31.29 16.69
CA ALA A 763 9.02 29.90 17.00
C ALA A 763 7.61 29.79 17.64
N GLY A 764 6.93 28.67 17.38
CA GLY A 764 5.57 28.40 17.85
C GLY A 764 4.45 29.02 16.99
N GLU A 765 4.79 29.83 15.98
CA GLU A 765 3.81 30.27 14.98
C GLU A 765 3.46 29.12 14.02
N THR A 766 2.18 29.06 13.62
CA THR A 766 1.63 28.01 12.74
C THR A 766 1.17 28.57 11.41
N ALA A 767 1.31 27.78 10.35
CA ALA A 767 0.74 28.09 9.04
C ALA A 767 0.35 26.81 8.30
N SER A 768 -0.67 26.89 7.46
CA SER A 768 -1.13 25.77 6.65
C SER A 768 -0.81 25.99 5.17
N TYR A 769 -0.60 24.88 4.45
CA TYR A 769 -0.48 24.84 3.01
C TYR A 769 -1.25 23.64 2.46
N THR A 770 -1.64 23.71 1.19
CA THR A 770 -2.22 22.61 0.44
C THR A 770 -1.25 22.21 -0.68
N ILE A 771 -1.04 20.92 -0.86
CA ILE A 771 -0.40 20.35 -2.04
C ILE A 771 -1.47 19.63 -2.87
N THR A 772 -1.61 20.02 -4.13
CA THR A 772 -2.53 19.37 -5.07
C THR A 772 -1.74 18.45 -5.99
N LEU A 773 -2.04 17.16 -5.95
CA LEU A 773 -1.41 16.12 -6.77
C LEU A 773 -2.32 15.78 -7.96
N SER A 774 -1.80 15.85 -9.18
CA SER A 774 -2.58 15.68 -10.41
C SER A 774 -1.85 14.80 -11.40
N ARG A 775 -2.39 13.61 -11.70
CA ARG A 775 -1.81 12.70 -12.70
C ARG A 775 -1.77 13.35 -14.09
N THR A 776 -0.61 13.33 -14.75
CA THR A 776 -0.47 13.68 -16.18
C THR A 776 -0.44 12.40 -17.03
N ASP A 777 0.59 11.60 -16.84
CA ASP A 777 0.94 10.45 -17.68
C ASP A 777 1.65 9.32 -16.90
N ALA A 778 1.76 9.44 -15.57
CA ALA A 778 2.20 8.35 -14.69
C ALA A 778 1.41 7.05 -14.94
N ALA A 779 2.09 5.91 -14.79
CA ALA A 779 1.49 4.59 -14.95
C ALA A 779 0.28 4.41 -14.01
N LEU A 780 -0.75 3.70 -14.49
CA LEU A 780 -1.91 3.35 -13.68
C LEU A 780 -1.59 2.12 -12.83
N ASP A 781 -2.19 2.08 -11.64
CA ASP A 781 -2.07 1.05 -10.61
C ASP A 781 -0.66 0.85 -10.03
N GLU A 782 0.30 1.71 -10.40
CA GLU A 782 1.67 1.80 -9.87
C GLU A 782 1.86 3.08 -9.03
N PHE A 783 2.73 3.05 -8.02
CA PHE A 783 3.09 4.24 -7.24
C PHE A 783 4.16 5.08 -7.95
N THR A 784 3.94 6.38 -8.00
CA THR A 784 4.95 7.39 -8.32
C THR A 784 5.40 8.07 -7.02
N THR A 785 6.71 8.24 -6.83
CA THR A 785 7.29 8.75 -5.57
C THR A 785 8.13 10.01 -5.78
N GLY A 786 8.31 10.79 -4.71
CA GLY A 786 9.13 12.01 -4.70
C GLY A 786 9.20 12.63 -3.31
N SER A 787 9.47 13.93 -3.22
CA SER A 787 9.45 14.65 -1.94
C SER A 787 9.12 16.14 -2.09
N LEU A 788 8.54 16.71 -1.03
CA LEU A 788 8.44 18.14 -0.80
C LEU A 788 9.55 18.55 0.17
N THR A 789 10.33 19.57 -0.18
CA THR A 789 11.30 20.20 0.73
C THR A 789 10.96 21.67 0.92
N TRP A 790 10.87 22.11 2.18
CA TRP A 790 10.85 23.52 2.56
C TRP A 790 12.26 23.98 2.91
N SER A 791 12.73 25.06 2.28
CA SER A 791 14.08 25.61 2.51
C SER A 791 14.03 27.03 3.07
N SER A 792 14.84 27.30 4.11
CA SER A 792 15.06 28.65 4.68
C SER A 792 16.51 28.82 5.10
N GLY A 793 17.35 29.38 4.22
CA GLY A 793 18.81 29.39 4.42
C GLY A 793 19.37 27.98 4.29
N ASP A 794 20.16 27.55 5.28
CA ASP A 794 20.69 26.18 5.35
C ASP A 794 19.70 25.18 5.99
N THR A 795 18.61 25.66 6.61
CA THR A 795 17.55 24.81 7.17
C THR A 795 16.70 24.22 6.05
N THR A 796 16.64 22.88 5.98
CA THR A 796 15.76 22.13 5.07
C THR A 796 14.85 21.19 5.86
N VAL A 797 13.58 21.13 5.45
CA VAL A 797 12.52 20.31 6.05
C VAL A 797 11.93 19.46 4.93
N ARG A 798 12.21 18.16 4.92
CA ARG A 798 11.79 17.25 3.85
C ARG A 798 10.62 16.37 4.26
N SER A 799 9.72 16.11 3.33
CA SER A 799 8.59 15.20 3.48
C SER A 799 8.51 14.30 2.24
N PRO A 800 8.61 12.96 2.38
CA PRO A 800 8.43 12.04 1.25
C PRO A 800 6.97 12.08 0.77
N ILE A 801 6.79 11.90 -0.55
CA ILE A 801 5.49 11.82 -1.21
C ILE A 801 5.40 10.50 -1.98
N ALA A 802 4.28 9.80 -1.84
CA ALA A 802 3.87 8.72 -2.73
C ALA A 802 2.46 8.99 -3.27
N ALA A 803 2.22 8.71 -4.55
CA ALA A 803 0.91 8.85 -5.16
C ALA A 803 0.68 7.70 -6.15
N ARG A 804 -0.47 7.04 -6.05
CA ARG A 804 -0.87 5.94 -6.93
C ARG A 804 -2.05 6.35 -7.80
N PRO A 805 -1.81 6.77 -9.06
CA PRO A 805 -2.83 6.68 -10.10
C PRO A 805 -3.47 5.29 -10.09
N VAL A 806 -4.80 5.20 -10.04
CA VAL A 806 -5.50 3.91 -10.21
C VAL A 806 -6.28 3.90 -11.52
N THR A 807 -6.48 2.74 -12.13
CA THR A 807 -7.28 2.64 -13.36
C THR A 807 -8.71 3.14 -13.11
N ILE A 808 -9.30 2.83 -11.94
CA ILE A 808 -10.69 3.14 -11.62
C ILE A 808 -10.95 3.16 -10.10
N VAL A 809 -11.86 4.04 -9.68
CA VAL A 809 -12.57 3.96 -8.39
C VAL A 809 -14.02 3.59 -8.67
N ALA A 810 -14.54 2.63 -7.92
CA ALA A 810 -15.90 2.12 -8.04
C ALA A 810 -16.45 1.79 -6.64
N PRO A 811 -17.78 1.81 -6.42
CA PRO A 811 -18.37 1.38 -5.16
C PRO A 811 -18.18 -0.13 -4.97
N ASP A 812 -17.95 -0.58 -3.74
CA ASP A 812 -17.78 -2.02 -3.45
C ASP A 812 -19.07 -2.82 -3.65
N SER A 813 -20.24 -2.20 -3.41
CA SER A 813 -21.56 -2.80 -3.60
C SER A 813 -22.59 -1.79 -4.12
N VAL A 814 -23.56 -2.26 -4.90
CA VAL A 814 -24.77 -1.55 -5.31
C VAL A 814 -25.99 -2.47 -5.15
N GLU A 815 -27.17 -1.89 -4.98
CA GLU A 815 -28.40 -2.64 -4.70
C GLU A 815 -29.51 -2.35 -5.72
N GLY A 816 -30.24 -3.40 -6.10
CA GLY A 816 -31.30 -3.38 -7.10
C GLY A 816 -32.53 -4.17 -6.66
N ILE A 817 -33.69 -3.91 -7.28
CA ILE A 817 -34.95 -4.56 -6.90
C ILE A 817 -35.74 -5.12 -8.08
N GLY A 818 -36.49 -6.19 -7.80
CA GLY A 818 -37.49 -6.80 -8.70
C GLY A 818 -36.96 -7.93 -9.57
N VAL A 819 -37.85 -8.81 -10.02
CA VAL A 819 -37.51 -10.00 -10.85
C VAL A 819 -36.89 -9.65 -12.21
N THR A 820 -37.19 -8.45 -12.71
CA THR A 820 -36.58 -7.83 -13.89
C THR A 820 -36.37 -6.35 -13.56
N GLY A 821 -35.14 -5.87 -13.72
CA GLY A 821 -34.74 -4.56 -13.21
C GLY A 821 -33.34 -4.15 -13.66
N SER A 822 -32.90 -3.00 -13.16
CA SER A 822 -31.59 -2.44 -13.44
C SER A 822 -31.14 -1.47 -12.35
N VAL A 823 -29.83 -1.38 -12.12
CA VAL A 823 -29.18 -0.38 -11.25
C VAL A 823 -28.10 0.37 -12.04
N ASP A 824 -27.99 1.68 -11.82
CA ASP A 824 -26.94 2.51 -12.38
C ASP A 824 -25.74 2.54 -11.43
N VAL A 825 -24.56 2.17 -11.93
CA VAL A 825 -23.29 2.16 -11.18
C VAL A 825 -22.41 3.28 -11.71
N THR A 826 -22.04 4.21 -10.83
CA THR A 826 -21.16 5.33 -11.17
C THR A 826 -19.75 5.06 -10.67
N VAL A 827 -18.78 5.27 -11.54
CA VAL A 827 -17.36 4.97 -11.32
C VAL A 827 -16.50 6.11 -11.85
N THR A 828 -15.30 6.30 -11.28
CA THR A 828 -14.38 7.37 -11.66
C THR A 828 -13.09 6.77 -12.26
N PRO A 829 -12.89 6.83 -13.58
CA PRO A 829 -11.64 6.42 -14.23
C PRO A 829 -10.47 7.33 -13.80
N GLY A 830 -9.29 6.76 -13.53
CA GLY A 830 -8.06 7.55 -13.31
C GLY A 830 -7.20 7.72 -14.55
N GLY A 831 -7.62 7.15 -15.69
CA GLY A 831 -6.95 7.29 -16.98
C GLY A 831 -7.91 7.60 -18.13
N ASN A 832 -7.33 7.98 -19.27
CA ASN A 832 -8.06 8.14 -20.53
C ASN A 832 -7.94 6.86 -21.35
N GLY A 833 -9.06 6.26 -21.75
CA GLY A 833 -9.10 5.03 -22.55
C GLY A 833 -10.30 4.14 -22.23
N ASP A 834 -10.58 3.18 -23.10
CA ASP A 834 -11.70 2.26 -22.94
C ASP A 834 -11.45 1.26 -21.79
N ILE A 835 -12.36 1.20 -20.81
CA ILE A 835 -12.33 0.23 -19.70
C ILE A 835 -13.37 -0.85 -20.00
N ALA A 836 -12.91 -2.07 -20.29
CA ALA A 836 -13.79 -3.21 -20.51
C ALA A 836 -14.43 -3.68 -19.18
N LEU A 837 -15.72 -4.01 -19.21
CA LEU A 837 -16.42 -4.58 -18.07
C LEU A 837 -16.69 -6.08 -18.29
N ALA A 838 -16.56 -6.88 -17.25
CA ALA A 838 -16.94 -8.29 -17.25
C ALA A 838 -17.83 -8.62 -16.03
N THR A 839 -18.52 -9.76 -16.06
CA THR A 839 -19.46 -10.18 -15.00
C THR A 839 -19.38 -11.67 -14.71
N SER A 840 -19.55 -12.06 -13.46
CA SER A 840 -19.68 -13.46 -13.05
C SER A 840 -21.13 -14.00 -13.11
N GLY A 841 -22.09 -13.10 -13.33
CA GLY A 841 -23.54 -13.38 -13.27
C GLY A 841 -24.10 -13.25 -11.86
N LEU A 842 -25.42 -13.35 -11.73
CA LEU A 842 -26.15 -13.28 -10.46
C LEU A 842 -26.35 -14.68 -9.88
N SER A 843 -25.64 -14.99 -8.79
CA SER A 843 -25.85 -16.21 -8.00
C SER A 843 -27.02 -16.03 -7.04
N LEU A 844 -27.85 -17.06 -6.87
CA LEU A 844 -29.02 -17.05 -5.98
C LEU A 844 -28.57 -17.19 -4.53
N GLY A 845 -29.07 -16.33 -3.64
CA GLY A 845 -28.87 -16.43 -2.21
C GLY A 845 -29.67 -17.57 -1.59
N ALA A 846 -29.06 -18.26 -0.62
CA ALA A 846 -29.69 -19.31 0.16
C ALA A 846 -30.08 -18.78 1.54
N LEU A 847 -31.39 -18.63 1.78
CA LEU A 847 -31.93 -18.42 3.12
C LEU A 847 -31.63 -19.65 3.98
N LEU A 848 -30.93 -19.46 5.11
CA LEU A 848 -30.61 -20.56 6.02
C LEU A 848 -31.85 -20.93 6.84
N PRO A 849 -32.21 -22.22 6.95
CA PRO A 849 -33.36 -22.63 7.74
C PRO A 849 -33.09 -22.52 9.25
N ASP A 850 -34.12 -22.21 10.03
CA ASP A 850 -34.04 -22.22 11.49
C ASP A 850 -33.53 -23.58 12.03
N PRO A 851 -32.41 -23.62 12.78
CA PRO A 851 -31.81 -24.85 13.29
C PRO A 851 -32.71 -25.56 14.31
N THR A 852 -33.65 -24.84 14.94
CA THR A 852 -34.65 -25.42 15.85
C THR A 852 -35.87 -26.00 15.12
N GLY A 853 -36.09 -25.59 13.87
CA GLY A 853 -37.25 -25.97 13.04
C GLY A 853 -38.60 -25.48 13.58
N THR A 854 -38.61 -24.41 14.40
CA THR A 854 -39.82 -23.78 14.94
C THR A 854 -40.37 -22.71 14.00
N GLN A 855 -39.48 -21.94 13.38
CA GLN A 855 -39.75 -20.99 12.32
C GLN A 855 -39.69 -21.72 10.97
N THR A 856 -40.78 -21.66 10.19
CA THR A 856 -40.86 -22.33 8.88
C THR A 856 -40.64 -21.40 7.69
N GLU A 857 -40.64 -20.09 7.94
CA GLU A 857 -40.54 -19.03 6.92
C GLU A 857 -39.41 -18.04 7.22
N ARG A 858 -38.64 -18.27 8.31
CA ARG A 858 -37.54 -17.40 8.75
C ARG A 858 -36.31 -18.20 9.18
N SER A 859 -35.15 -17.56 9.23
CA SER A 859 -33.93 -18.17 9.77
C SER A 859 -33.90 -18.27 11.30
N GLY A 860 -34.64 -17.43 12.03
CA GLY A 860 -34.70 -17.56 13.49
C GLY A 860 -35.73 -16.68 14.21
N PHE A 861 -35.74 -16.81 15.54
CA PHE A 861 -36.38 -15.89 16.49
C PHE A 861 -35.72 -16.05 17.86
N GLY A 862 -35.54 -14.94 18.58
CA GLY A 862 -34.89 -14.92 19.90
C GLY A 862 -35.07 -13.60 20.64
N GLY A 863 -34.88 -13.63 21.95
CA GLY A 863 -34.79 -12.46 22.82
C GLY A 863 -33.35 -12.03 23.09
N THR A 864 -33.18 -10.86 23.72
CA THR A 864 -31.86 -10.34 24.12
C THR A 864 -30.97 -11.39 24.82
N GLY A 865 -29.76 -11.60 24.29
CA GLY A 865 -28.77 -12.56 24.78
C GLY A 865 -29.05 -14.02 24.42
N GLU A 866 -29.96 -14.27 23.46
CA GLU A 866 -30.09 -15.56 22.79
C GLU A 866 -29.36 -15.53 21.43
N SER A 867 -28.87 -16.69 20.98
CA SER A 867 -28.11 -16.81 19.74
C SER A 867 -28.49 -18.06 18.94
N ALA A 868 -28.17 -18.08 17.64
CA ALA A 868 -28.40 -19.20 16.74
C ALA A 868 -27.18 -19.48 15.86
N GLU A 869 -26.98 -20.76 15.53
CA GLU A 869 -25.84 -21.26 14.75
C GLU A 869 -26.30 -21.99 13.48
N TYR A 870 -25.61 -21.76 12.37
CA TYR A 870 -25.89 -22.35 11.05
C TYR A 870 -24.60 -22.82 10.38
N THR A 871 -24.58 -24.00 9.76
CA THR A 871 -23.43 -24.47 8.96
C THR A 871 -23.72 -24.35 7.47
N VAL A 872 -22.81 -23.73 6.70
CA VAL A 872 -22.95 -23.50 5.25
C VAL A 872 -21.65 -23.81 4.52
N ASP A 873 -21.74 -24.44 3.34
CA ASP A 873 -20.56 -24.75 2.51
C ASP A 873 -20.33 -23.65 1.46
N VAL A 874 -19.13 -23.05 1.46
CA VAL A 874 -18.68 -22.17 0.36
C VAL A 874 -17.96 -23.02 -0.69
N PRO A 875 -18.42 -23.03 -1.95
CA PRO A 875 -17.91 -23.94 -2.98
C PRO A 875 -16.55 -23.50 -3.54
N ALA A 876 -15.78 -24.48 -4.04
CA ALA A 876 -14.53 -24.20 -4.75
C ALA A 876 -14.76 -23.40 -6.03
N GLY A 877 -13.99 -22.32 -6.20
CA GLY A 877 -14.15 -21.37 -7.31
C GLY A 877 -15.19 -20.28 -7.05
N ALA A 878 -15.66 -20.12 -5.80
CA ALA A 878 -16.34 -18.90 -5.39
C ALA A 878 -15.37 -17.71 -5.49
N GLU A 879 -15.79 -16.67 -6.19
CA GLU A 879 -15.02 -15.42 -6.36
C GLU A 879 -15.34 -14.44 -5.22
N PHE A 880 -16.50 -14.60 -4.59
CA PHE A 880 -16.99 -13.79 -3.47
C PHE A 880 -18.03 -14.59 -2.68
N ALA A 881 -18.15 -14.37 -1.37
CA ALA A 881 -19.27 -14.87 -0.58
C ALA A 881 -19.79 -13.79 0.38
N ARG A 882 -21.10 -13.57 0.37
CA ARG A 882 -21.80 -12.65 1.26
C ARG A 882 -22.67 -13.42 2.25
N PHE A 883 -22.67 -12.95 3.48
CA PHE A 883 -23.54 -13.39 4.57
C PHE A 883 -24.32 -12.15 5.00
N ASP A 884 -25.61 -12.09 4.67
CA ASP A 884 -26.53 -11.03 5.08
C ASP A 884 -27.37 -11.52 6.27
N LEU A 885 -27.50 -10.69 7.30
CA LEU A 885 -28.44 -10.82 8.40
C LEU A 885 -29.44 -9.66 8.31
N ASP A 886 -30.72 -9.98 8.24
CA ASP A 886 -31.86 -9.06 8.09
C ASP A 886 -32.82 -9.27 9.27
N ALA A 887 -33.00 -8.24 10.11
CA ALA A 887 -33.92 -8.28 11.24
C ALA A 887 -35.32 -7.82 10.81
N ILE A 888 -36.34 -8.57 11.23
CA ILE A 888 -37.73 -8.23 10.91
C ILE A 888 -38.26 -7.01 11.73
N ASP A 889 -37.45 -6.52 12.67
CA ASP A 889 -37.67 -5.26 13.40
C ASP A 889 -36.39 -4.40 13.34
N ASP A 890 -36.38 -3.43 12.44
CA ASP A 890 -35.31 -2.45 12.19
C ASP A 890 -34.93 -1.60 13.43
N THR A 891 -35.62 -1.77 14.57
CA THR A 891 -35.29 -1.10 15.85
C THR A 891 -34.49 -1.99 16.81
N THR A 892 -34.11 -3.18 16.37
CA THR A 892 -33.31 -4.14 17.14
C THR A 892 -31.82 -4.04 16.80
N ASP A 893 -31.01 -4.80 17.53
CA ASP A 893 -29.55 -4.78 17.53
C ASP A 893 -29.13 -6.26 17.49
N LEU A 894 -28.61 -6.70 16.34
CA LEU A 894 -28.21 -8.08 16.07
C LEU A 894 -26.75 -8.11 15.62
N ASP A 895 -25.96 -9.03 16.18
CA ASP A 895 -24.58 -9.26 15.74
C ASP A 895 -24.50 -10.48 14.80
N LEU A 896 -23.68 -10.38 13.74
CA LEU A 896 -23.35 -11.46 12.82
C LEU A 896 -21.88 -11.86 12.96
N VAL A 897 -21.62 -13.15 13.20
CA VAL A 897 -20.27 -13.73 13.19
C VAL A 897 -20.21 -14.90 12.20
N VAL A 898 -19.14 -14.99 11.44
CA VAL A 898 -18.89 -16.06 10.47
C VAL A 898 -17.52 -16.66 10.77
N TYR A 899 -17.46 -17.97 10.98
CA TYR A 899 -16.21 -18.72 11.15
C TYR A 899 -15.98 -19.68 9.98
N LYS A 900 -14.73 -19.81 9.52
CA LYS A 900 -14.29 -20.94 8.69
C LYS A 900 -14.00 -22.13 9.59
N LEU A 901 -14.54 -23.31 9.27
CA LEU A 901 -14.27 -24.54 10.02
C LEU A 901 -13.16 -25.38 9.36
N ASP A 902 -12.45 -26.15 10.18
CA ASP A 902 -11.55 -27.20 9.72
C ASP A 902 -12.28 -28.54 9.45
N ALA A 903 -11.51 -29.58 9.12
CA ALA A 903 -12.05 -30.92 8.87
C ALA A 903 -12.55 -31.67 10.13
N ALA A 904 -12.29 -31.15 11.34
CA ALA A 904 -12.86 -31.64 12.60
C ALA A 904 -14.16 -30.89 12.98
N GLY A 905 -14.41 -29.73 12.36
CA GLY A 905 -15.55 -28.85 12.66
C GLY A 905 -15.20 -27.72 13.64
N GLU A 906 -13.92 -27.48 13.90
CA GLU A 906 -13.44 -26.42 14.81
C GLU A 906 -13.20 -25.11 14.03
N PRO A 907 -13.57 -23.93 14.58
CA PRO A 907 -13.24 -22.63 13.99
C PRO A 907 -11.73 -22.41 13.83
N VAL A 908 -11.30 -22.03 12.61
CA VAL A 908 -9.89 -21.73 12.28
C VAL A 908 -9.64 -20.34 11.67
N ALA A 909 -10.71 -19.64 11.27
CA ALA A 909 -10.69 -18.21 10.97
C ALA A 909 -12.08 -17.62 11.27
N GLY A 910 -12.19 -16.31 11.49
CA GLY A 910 -13.45 -15.66 11.83
C GLY A 910 -13.54 -14.22 11.33
N TRP A 911 -14.77 -13.79 11.07
CA TRP A 911 -15.16 -12.45 10.64
C TRP A 911 -16.43 -12.07 11.41
N GLN A 912 -16.60 -10.79 11.73
CA GLN A 912 -17.79 -10.32 12.44
C GLN A 912 -18.25 -8.98 11.88
N SER A 913 -19.55 -8.72 11.99
CA SER A 913 -20.18 -7.43 11.80
C SER A 913 -21.16 -7.28 12.96
N ALA A 914 -20.88 -6.31 13.83
CA ALA A 914 -21.44 -6.20 15.18
C ALA A 914 -21.54 -4.71 15.53
N THR A 915 -22.45 -4.03 14.82
CA THR A 915 -22.74 -2.60 14.97
C THR A 915 -24.08 -2.45 15.69
N GLY A 916 -24.44 -1.24 16.12
CA GLY A 916 -25.78 -0.99 16.70
C GLY A 916 -26.91 -0.98 15.66
N SER A 917 -26.88 -1.91 14.72
CA SER A 917 -27.78 -2.07 13.58
C SER A 917 -28.66 -3.30 13.77
N ALA A 918 -29.85 -3.28 13.17
CA ALA A 918 -30.70 -4.46 13.11
C ALA A 918 -30.20 -5.45 12.04
N ASP A 919 -29.54 -4.93 11.00
CA ASP A 919 -29.04 -5.68 9.85
C ASP A 919 -27.51 -5.65 9.81
N GLU A 920 -26.90 -6.79 9.52
CA GLU A 920 -25.44 -6.98 9.51
C GLU A 920 -24.95 -7.75 8.30
N ARG A 921 -23.69 -7.52 7.88
CA ARG A 921 -23.14 -8.10 6.66
C ARG A 921 -21.67 -8.49 6.80
N VAL A 922 -21.35 -9.74 6.45
CA VAL A 922 -19.97 -10.19 6.27
C VAL A 922 -19.73 -10.51 4.79
N ASP A 923 -18.70 -9.90 4.22
CA ASP A 923 -18.27 -10.10 2.83
C ASP A 923 -16.87 -10.73 2.77
N LEU A 924 -16.75 -11.88 2.11
CA LEU A 924 -15.50 -12.61 1.91
C LEU A 924 -15.07 -12.54 0.45
N VAL A 925 -13.90 -11.95 0.21
CA VAL A 925 -13.27 -11.82 -1.12
C VAL A 925 -12.47 -13.08 -1.43
N THR A 926 -12.68 -13.70 -2.59
CA THR A 926 -12.00 -14.94 -3.01
C THR A 926 -11.93 -16.01 -1.91
N PRO A 927 -13.06 -16.39 -1.30
CA PRO A 927 -13.09 -17.24 -0.11
C PRO A 927 -12.54 -18.65 -0.39
N GLU A 928 -11.89 -19.23 0.61
CA GLU A 928 -11.47 -20.63 0.54
C GLU A 928 -12.67 -21.58 0.54
N ALA A 929 -12.55 -22.68 -0.21
CA ALA A 929 -13.56 -23.73 -0.24
C ALA A 929 -13.57 -24.50 1.09
N ALA A 930 -14.56 -24.24 1.95
CA ALA A 930 -14.70 -24.84 3.26
C ALA A 930 -16.17 -24.82 3.73
N THR A 931 -16.44 -25.53 4.82
CA THR A 931 -17.64 -25.33 5.62
C THR A 931 -17.40 -24.14 6.55
N TYR A 932 -18.41 -23.28 6.69
CA TYR A 932 -18.42 -22.11 7.56
C TYR A 932 -19.55 -22.24 8.58
N LEU A 933 -19.30 -21.75 9.80
CA LEU A 933 -20.30 -21.61 10.87
C LEU A 933 -20.71 -20.14 10.93
N VAL A 934 -21.99 -19.87 10.72
CA VAL A 934 -22.60 -18.54 10.91
C VAL A 934 -23.27 -18.54 12.27
N LEU A 935 -23.01 -17.51 13.07
CA LEU A 935 -23.61 -17.27 14.37
C LEU A 935 -24.32 -15.91 14.34
N VAL A 936 -25.54 -15.88 14.86
CA VAL A 936 -26.33 -14.67 15.08
C VAL A 936 -26.51 -14.50 16.58
N ASP A 937 -26.19 -13.34 17.14
CA ASP A 937 -26.49 -12.98 18.53
C ASP A 937 -27.52 -11.85 18.57
N VAL A 938 -28.51 -11.96 19.46
CA VAL A 938 -29.53 -10.93 19.65
C VAL A 938 -29.05 -9.98 20.74
N PHE A 939 -28.21 -9.00 20.39
CA PHE A 939 -27.61 -8.07 21.36
C PHE A 939 -28.69 -7.24 22.09
N ALA A 940 -29.66 -6.66 21.36
CA ALA A 940 -30.82 -5.99 21.96
C ALA A 940 -32.11 -6.10 21.12
N ALA A 941 -33.14 -6.75 21.67
CA ALA A 941 -34.49 -6.77 21.12
C ALA A 941 -35.53 -6.66 22.24
N ALA A 942 -36.26 -5.54 22.29
CA ALA A 942 -37.09 -5.18 23.45
C ALA A 942 -38.24 -6.18 23.77
N ASP A 943 -38.83 -6.77 22.73
CA ASP A 943 -39.88 -7.80 22.82
C ASP A 943 -39.44 -9.13 22.15
N GLY A 944 -38.13 -9.28 21.84
CA GLY A 944 -37.58 -10.32 20.96
C GLY A 944 -37.81 -10.01 19.48
N THR A 945 -37.00 -10.62 18.60
CA THR A 945 -37.04 -10.37 17.15
C THR A 945 -36.91 -11.66 16.34
N ALA A 946 -37.41 -11.64 15.12
CA ALA A 946 -37.17 -12.66 14.10
C ALA A 946 -36.14 -12.11 13.11
N TRP A 947 -35.41 -13.00 12.46
CA TRP A 947 -34.41 -12.61 11.46
C TRP A 947 -34.29 -13.64 10.34
N ASP A 948 -33.72 -13.18 9.23
CA ASP A 948 -33.34 -13.97 8.07
C ASP A 948 -31.84 -13.87 7.84
N VAL A 949 -31.19 -15.03 7.67
CA VAL A 949 -29.77 -15.16 7.32
C VAL A 949 -29.70 -15.67 5.90
N THR A 950 -29.15 -14.87 4.98
CA THR A 950 -28.97 -15.28 3.59
C THR A 950 -27.50 -15.36 3.24
N VAL A 951 -27.07 -16.51 2.72
CA VAL A 951 -25.69 -16.72 2.26
C VAL A 951 -25.66 -16.86 0.75
N THR A 952 -24.84 -16.05 0.08
CA THR A 952 -24.68 -16.07 -1.37
C THR A 952 -23.22 -16.21 -1.75
N SER A 953 -22.85 -17.35 -2.35
CA SER A 953 -21.52 -17.54 -2.96
C SER A 953 -21.59 -17.24 -4.46
N VAL A 954 -20.85 -16.23 -4.92
CA VAL A 954 -20.78 -15.89 -6.35
C VAL A 954 -19.81 -16.83 -7.04
N VAL A 955 -20.33 -17.65 -7.95
CA VAL A 955 -19.56 -18.52 -8.84
C VAL A 955 -19.82 -18.16 -10.31
N PRO A 956 -18.83 -18.31 -11.22
CA PRO A 956 -19.02 -18.01 -12.63
C PRO A 956 -20.17 -18.81 -13.26
N GLY A 957 -21.10 -18.10 -13.91
CA GLY A 957 -22.21 -18.70 -14.66
C GLY A 957 -23.56 -18.67 -13.94
N GLY A 958 -23.76 -17.72 -13.01
CA GLY A 958 -25.07 -17.39 -12.45
C GLY A 958 -26.09 -16.86 -13.48
N ALA A 959 -27.23 -16.39 -13.01
CA ALA A 959 -28.26 -15.78 -13.86
C ALA A 959 -27.72 -14.54 -14.62
N PRO A 960 -28.24 -14.21 -15.82
CA PRO A 960 -27.64 -13.19 -16.67
C PRO A 960 -27.62 -11.80 -16.03
N LEU A 961 -26.41 -11.26 -15.84
CA LEU A 961 -26.17 -9.86 -15.54
C LEU A 961 -25.65 -9.17 -16.82
N THR A 962 -26.33 -8.12 -17.27
CA THR A 962 -26.01 -7.45 -18.55
C THR A 962 -25.61 -6.00 -18.30
N LEU A 963 -24.56 -5.54 -18.99
CA LEU A 963 -23.97 -4.22 -18.76
C LEU A 963 -24.16 -3.31 -19.98
N SER A 964 -24.56 -2.06 -19.74
CA SER A 964 -24.75 -1.05 -20.78
C SER A 964 -24.15 0.30 -20.37
N PRO A 965 -23.06 0.77 -21.03
CA PRO A 965 -22.27 0.05 -22.02
C PRO A 965 -21.38 -1.03 -21.37
N ALA A 966 -21.06 -2.09 -22.11
CA ALA A 966 -20.10 -3.13 -21.66
C ALA A 966 -18.62 -2.68 -21.74
N VAL A 967 -18.37 -1.48 -22.27
CA VAL A 967 -17.06 -0.82 -22.30
C VAL A 967 -17.30 0.64 -21.95
N LEU A 968 -16.67 1.11 -20.88
CA LEU A 968 -16.75 2.50 -20.43
C LEU A 968 -15.74 3.36 -21.19
N PRO A 969 -16.15 4.53 -21.73
CA PRO A 969 -15.21 5.52 -22.23
C PRO A 969 -14.54 6.20 -21.02
N GLY A 970 -13.38 5.70 -20.62
CA GLY A 970 -12.61 6.27 -19.51
C GLY A 970 -12.11 7.66 -19.86
N VAL A 971 -12.50 8.64 -19.04
CA VAL A 971 -11.97 10.01 -19.04
C VAL A 971 -11.49 10.28 -17.63
N GLN A 972 -10.20 10.60 -17.49
CA GLN A 972 -9.55 10.76 -16.18
C GLN A 972 -10.31 11.75 -15.29
N GLY A 973 -10.57 11.35 -14.04
CA GLY A 973 -11.23 12.15 -13.00
C GLY A 973 -12.68 12.52 -13.29
N THR A 974 -13.28 11.99 -14.35
CA THR A 974 -14.65 12.31 -14.77
C THR A 974 -15.56 11.12 -14.47
N PRO A 975 -16.50 11.21 -13.51
CA PRO A 975 -17.44 10.13 -13.23
C PRO A 975 -18.22 9.71 -14.47
N VAL A 976 -18.30 8.40 -14.69
CA VAL A 976 -19.05 7.76 -15.77
C VAL A 976 -19.95 6.68 -15.18
N THR A 977 -21.13 6.49 -15.79
CA THR A 977 -22.14 5.54 -15.30
C THR A 977 -22.35 4.44 -16.33
N TYR A 978 -22.45 3.20 -15.86
CA TYR A 978 -23.03 2.08 -16.63
C TYR A 978 -24.25 1.54 -15.91
N THR A 979 -25.19 1.00 -16.66
CA THR A 979 -26.37 0.32 -16.12
C THR A 979 -26.11 -1.19 -16.09
N ALA A 980 -26.26 -1.81 -14.92
CA ALA A 980 -26.29 -3.26 -14.74
C ALA A 980 -27.76 -3.72 -14.69
N SER A 981 -28.15 -4.66 -15.56
CA SER A 981 -29.55 -5.07 -15.78
C SER A 981 -29.71 -6.58 -15.76
N TRP A 982 -30.85 -7.03 -15.21
CA TRP A 982 -31.23 -8.44 -15.07
C TRP A 982 -32.70 -8.67 -15.45
N ALA A 983 -33.05 -9.92 -15.71
CA ALA A 983 -34.41 -10.35 -16.04
C ALA A 983 -34.67 -11.78 -15.56
N ASP A 984 -35.95 -12.11 -15.41
CA ASP A 984 -36.46 -13.46 -15.15
C ASP A 984 -35.87 -14.14 -13.89
N LEU A 985 -35.48 -13.35 -12.88
CA LEU A 985 -35.05 -13.87 -11.59
C LEU A 985 -36.22 -14.51 -10.82
N ALA A 986 -35.92 -15.45 -9.93
CA ALA A 986 -36.92 -16.02 -9.05
C ALA A 986 -37.51 -14.92 -8.13
N PRO A 987 -38.83 -14.91 -7.88
CA PRO A 987 -39.47 -13.99 -6.92
C PRO A 987 -39.14 -14.38 -5.47
N LEU A 988 -39.32 -13.44 -4.54
CA LEU A 988 -39.06 -13.63 -3.10
C LEU A 988 -37.67 -14.24 -2.83
N SER A 989 -36.66 -13.69 -3.49
CA SER A 989 -35.28 -14.20 -3.51
C SER A 989 -34.28 -13.06 -3.52
N THR A 990 -33.11 -13.27 -2.93
CA THR A 990 -31.95 -12.39 -3.08
C THR A 990 -30.97 -12.99 -4.08
N TYR A 991 -30.20 -12.14 -4.76
CA TYR A 991 -29.17 -12.52 -5.70
C TYR A 991 -27.95 -11.62 -5.53
N LEU A 992 -26.76 -12.17 -5.79
CA LEU A 992 -25.52 -11.41 -5.78
C LEU A 992 -24.66 -11.75 -7.00
N GLY A 993 -24.10 -10.73 -7.64
CA GLY A 993 -23.17 -10.89 -8.76
C GLY A 993 -22.01 -9.91 -8.65
N LEU A 994 -21.00 -10.10 -9.49
CA LEU A 994 -19.85 -9.20 -9.58
C LEU A 994 -19.79 -8.55 -10.95
N VAL A 995 -19.36 -7.28 -10.98
CA VAL A 995 -18.90 -6.57 -12.18
C VAL A 995 -17.43 -6.22 -11.99
N SER A 996 -16.53 -6.77 -12.81
CA SER A 996 -15.09 -6.49 -12.76
C SER A 996 -14.66 -5.45 -13.80
N TYR A 997 -13.64 -4.68 -13.46
CA TYR A 997 -13.14 -3.56 -14.24
C TYR A 997 -11.79 -3.90 -14.90
N ALA A 998 -11.83 -4.37 -16.15
CA ALA A 998 -10.68 -4.92 -16.86
C ALA A 998 -9.91 -5.95 -16.00
N ASP A 999 -8.60 -6.06 -16.19
CA ASP A 999 -7.73 -6.98 -15.44
C ASP A 999 -7.19 -6.36 -14.13
N THR A 1000 -7.86 -5.33 -13.58
CA THR A 1000 -7.37 -4.58 -12.39
C THR A 1000 -7.51 -5.32 -11.06
N GLY A 1001 -8.33 -6.38 -11.02
CA GLY A 1001 -8.74 -7.06 -9.79
C GLY A 1001 -9.81 -6.32 -8.98
N ARG A 1002 -10.20 -5.09 -9.35
CA ARG A 1002 -11.32 -4.37 -8.74
C ARG A 1002 -12.66 -4.84 -9.32
N TYR A 1003 -13.69 -4.87 -8.48
CA TYR A 1003 -15.05 -5.21 -8.84
C TYR A 1003 -16.08 -4.41 -8.00
N THR A 1004 -17.33 -4.41 -8.46
CA THR A 1004 -18.50 -3.98 -7.70
C THR A 1004 -19.45 -5.16 -7.55
N ALA A 1005 -19.88 -5.44 -6.33
CA ALA A 1005 -20.95 -6.39 -6.05
C ALA A 1005 -22.31 -5.79 -6.43
N VAL A 1006 -23.15 -6.54 -7.12
CA VAL A 1006 -24.51 -6.17 -7.51
C VAL A 1006 -25.47 -7.08 -6.77
N ALA A 1007 -26.05 -6.58 -5.67
CA ALA A 1007 -27.08 -7.25 -4.91
C ALA A 1007 -28.46 -6.94 -5.51
N VAL A 1008 -29.33 -7.94 -5.62
CA VAL A 1008 -30.68 -7.79 -6.18
C VAL A 1008 -31.70 -8.52 -5.30
N THR A 1009 -32.67 -7.78 -4.78
CA THR A 1009 -33.78 -8.35 -3.98
C THR A 1009 -35.06 -8.37 -4.79
N THR A 1010 -35.66 -9.55 -4.96
CA THR A 1010 -36.91 -9.72 -5.70
C THR A 1010 -38.10 -9.79 -4.76
N GLY A 1011 -39.12 -8.94 -5.00
CA GLY A 1011 -40.37 -9.00 -4.26
C GLY A 1011 -41.25 -10.19 -4.68
N GLU A 1012 -42.53 -10.16 -4.28
CA GLU A 1012 -43.54 -11.08 -4.82
C GLU A 1012 -43.48 -11.11 -6.36
N ALA A 1013 -43.76 -12.28 -6.94
CA ALA A 1013 -43.96 -12.37 -8.38
C ALA A 1013 -45.03 -11.34 -8.80
N PRO A 1014 -44.81 -10.53 -9.85
CA PRO A 1014 -45.85 -9.67 -10.37
C PRO A 1014 -47.09 -10.53 -10.61
N ALA A 1015 -48.22 -10.13 -10.01
CA ALA A 1015 -49.43 -10.92 -10.03
C ALA A 1015 -49.75 -11.31 -11.49
N PRO A 1016 -49.99 -12.61 -11.79
CA PRO A 1016 -50.03 -13.10 -13.16
C PRO A 1016 -50.98 -12.26 -13.99
N ASP A 1017 -50.42 -11.65 -15.04
CA ASP A 1017 -51.06 -10.53 -15.73
C ASP A 1017 -52.48 -10.87 -16.18
N ALA A 1018 -53.35 -9.86 -16.08
CA ALA A 1018 -54.67 -9.96 -16.66
C ALA A 1018 -54.53 -10.26 -18.17
N PRO A 1019 -55.32 -11.21 -18.74
CA PRO A 1019 -55.16 -11.66 -20.13
C PRO A 1019 -54.92 -10.48 -21.08
N LEU A 1020 -53.80 -10.48 -21.82
CA LEU A 1020 -53.42 -9.36 -22.66
C LEU A 1020 -54.10 -9.46 -24.02
N ASN A 1021 -54.80 -8.40 -24.42
CA ASN A 1021 -55.43 -8.34 -25.74
C ASN A 1021 -54.39 -8.04 -26.82
N LEU A 1022 -54.14 -9.01 -27.70
CA LEU A 1022 -53.22 -8.88 -28.83
C LEU A 1022 -53.88 -8.27 -30.07
N VAL A 1023 -55.21 -8.48 -30.23
CA VAL A 1023 -56.01 -7.89 -31.32
C VAL A 1023 -57.36 -7.43 -30.79
N ALA A 1024 -57.67 -6.15 -30.98
CA ALA A 1024 -58.86 -5.51 -30.45
C ALA A 1024 -60.18 -6.16 -30.93
N PRO A 1025 -61.24 -6.16 -30.09
CA PRO A 1025 -62.60 -6.50 -30.49
C PRO A 1025 -63.07 -5.72 -31.73
N VAL A 1026 -63.75 -6.40 -32.67
CA VAL A 1026 -64.25 -5.78 -33.90
C VAL A 1026 -65.78 -5.80 -33.94
N ILE A 1027 -66.37 -4.61 -34.10
CA ILE A 1027 -67.81 -4.46 -34.37
C ILE A 1027 -68.09 -4.71 -35.86
N SER A 1028 -69.07 -5.57 -36.13
CA SER A 1028 -69.53 -5.90 -37.49
C SER A 1028 -71.05 -5.77 -37.62
N GLY A 1029 -71.52 -5.30 -38.78
CA GLY A 1029 -72.93 -5.08 -39.08
C GLY A 1029 -73.17 -3.74 -39.78
N LYS A 1030 -74.44 -3.44 -40.12
CA LYS A 1030 -74.82 -2.10 -40.58
C LYS A 1030 -75.20 -1.22 -39.39
N SER A 1031 -74.60 -0.05 -39.27
CA SER A 1031 -74.83 0.91 -38.18
C SER A 1031 -76.13 1.72 -38.35
N ASP A 1032 -77.20 1.08 -38.81
CA ASP A 1032 -78.50 1.71 -39.02
C ASP A 1032 -79.47 1.33 -37.89
N VAL A 1033 -80.34 2.25 -37.48
CA VAL A 1033 -81.36 2.00 -36.45
C VAL A 1033 -82.22 0.76 -36.77
N GLY A 1034 -82.45 -0.08 -35.76
CA GLY A 1034 -83.15 -1.36 -35.87
C GLY A 1034 -82.32 -2.49 -36.46
N LYS A 1035 -81.03 -2.29 -36.77
CA LYS A 1035 -80.10 -3.36 -37.16
C LYS A 1035 -79.35 -3.90 -35.94
N LYS A 1036 -78.80 -5.10 -36.10
CA LYS A 1036 -77.98 -5.75 -35.09
C LYS A 1036 -76.51 -5.66 -35.47
N LEU A 1037 -75.71 -5.17 -34.53
CA LEU A 1037 -74.26 -5.26 -34.55
C LEU A 1037 -73.82 -6.56 -33.84
N LYS A 1038 -72.65 -7.07 -34.19
CA LYS A 1038 -71.99 -8.23 -33.56
C LYS A 1038 -70.54 -7.88 -33.26
N ALA A 1039 -70.11 -8.12 -32.03
CA ALA A 1039 -68.71 -8.04 -31.60
C ALA A 1039 -67.98 -9.39 -31.85
N THR A 1040 -66.68 -9.33 -32.15
CA THR A 1040 -65.74 -10.41 -31.82
C THR A 1040 -65.18 -10.21 -30.41
N PRO A 1041 -64.67 -11.25 -29.73
CA PRO A 1041 -64.00 -11.08 -28.44
C PRO A 1041 -62.60 -10.45 -28.54
N GLY A 1042 -62.03 -10.31 -29.74
CA GLY A 1042 -60.60 -10.02 -29.94
C GLY A 1042 -59.74 -11.29 -29.93
N GLU A 1043 -58.43 -11.13 -30.10
CA GLU A 1043 -57.41 -12.18 -29.86
C GLU A 1043 -56.62 -11.82 -28.60
N TRP A 1044 -56.24 -12.82 -27.83
CA TRP A 1044 -55.62 -12.70 -26.52
C TRP A 1044 -54.44 -13.65 -26.43
N ASP A 1045 -53.51 -13.37 -25.52
CA ASP A 1045 -52.27 -14.11 -25.27
C ASP A 1045 -52.45 -15.54 -24.74
N MET A 1046 -53.63 -15.89 -24.20
CA MET A 1046 -53.90 -17.22 -23.63
C MET A 1046 -55.22 -17.86 -24.09
N GLU A 1047 -55.25 -19.20 -24.09
CA GLU A 1047 -56.43 -20.01 -24.41
C GLU A 1047 -57.32 -20.27 -23.17
N GLY A 1048 -58.55 -20.75 -23.39
CA GLY A 1048 -59.47 -21.14 -22.31
C GLY A 1048 -60.31 -20.02 -21.68
N LEU A 1049 -60.19 -18.79 -22.20
CA LEU A 1049 -60.88 -17.60 -21.70
C LEU A 1049 -62.40 -17.62 -21.84
N THR A 1050 -63.08 -16.98 -20.89
CA THR A 1050 -64.51 -16.61 -20.97
C THR A 1050 -64.66 -15.11 -21.23
N PHE A 1051 -65.67 -14.71 -22.00
CA PHE A 1051 -65.81 -13.32 -22.48
C PHE A 1051 -67.13 -12.67 -22.05
N GLY A 1052 -67.04 -11.60 -21.26
CA GLY A 1052 -68.09 -10.61 -21.02
C GLY A 1052 -68.07 -9.51 -22.09
N TYR A 1053 -69.21 -8.84 -22.28
CA TYR A 1053 -69.34 -7.71 -23.20
C TYR A 1053 -70.09 -6.58 -22.49
N GLN A 1054 -69.77 -5.33 -22.78
CA GLN A 1054 -70.56 -4.16 -22.40
C GLN A 1054 -70.53 -3.16 -23.55
N TRP A 1055 -71.68 -2.89 -24.16
CA TRP A 1055 -71.78 -1.87 -25.22
C TRP A 1055 -71.91 -0.48 -24.62
N GLN A 1056 -71.26 0.49 -25.26
CA GLN A 1056 -71.20 1.87 -24.83
C GLN A 1056 -71.65 2.79 -25.95
N SER A 1057 -72.29 3.90 -25.58
CA SER A 1057 -72.65 5.02 -26.46
C SER A 1057 -71.85 6.24 -26.02
N ASN A 1058 -70.98 6.74 -26.91
CA ASN A 1058 -70.03 7.81 -26.62
C ASN A 1058 -69.20 7.57 -25.33
N GLY A 1059 -68.80 6.31 -25.08
CA GLY A 1059 -68.04 5.91 -23.89
C GLY A 1059 -68.87 5.70 -22.61
N VAL A 1060 -70.20 5.78 -22.67
CA VAL A 1060 -71.10 5.54 -21.53
C VAL A 1060 -71.85 4.23 -21.69
N ASP A 1061 -71.86 3.39 -20.66
CA ASP A 1061 -72.51 2.07 -20.67
C ASP A 1061 -74.01 2.13 -21.01
N ILE A 1062 -74.40 1.35 -22.02
CA ILE A 1062 -75.80 1.13 -22.36
C ILE A 1062 -76.35 0.06 -21.43
N VAL A 1063 -77.26 0.47 -20.53
CA VAL A 1063 -77.83 -0.40 -19.49
C VAL A 1063 -78.43 -1.67 -20.08
N GLY A 1064 -77.92 -2.83 -19.63
CA GLY A 1064 -78.38 -4.16 -20.06
C GLY A 1064 -77.86 -4.63 -21.42
N ALA A 1065 -77.00 -3.87 -22.10
CA ALA A 1065 -76.38 -4.27 -23.35
C ALA A 1065 -75.10 -5.09 -23.13
N THR A 1066 -75.23 -6.27 -22.52
CA THR A 1066 -74.10 -7.09 -22.06
C THR A 1066 -73.78 -8.32 -22.92
N GLY A 1067 -74.38 -8.43 -24.11
CA GLY A 1067 -74.17 -9.57 -25.01
C GLY A 1067 -73.26 -9.24 -26.20
N ALA A 1068 -72.68 -10.26 -26.83
CA ALA A 1068 -71.88 -10.15 -28.07
C ALA A 1068 -72.62 -9.58 -29.29
N LYS A 1069 -73.90 -9.19 -29.15
CA LYS A 1069 -74.74 -8.58 -30.18
C LYS A 1069 -75.60 -7.48 -29.55
N TYR A 1070 -75.60 -6.30 -30.17
CA TYR A 1070 -76.44 -5.17 -29.78
C TYR A 1070 -77.45 -4.83 -30.88
N THR A 1071 -78.65 -4.37 -30.52
CA THR A 1071 -79.66 -3.90 -31.49
C THR A 1071 -79.78 -2.40 -31.39
N ILE A 1072 -79.37 -1.70 -32.45
CA ILE A 1072 -79.33 -0.24 -32.49
C ILE A 1072 -80.74 0.31 -32.33
N THR A 1073 -80.91 1.22 -31.38
CA THR A 1073 -82.15 1.90 -31.04
C THR A 1073 -82.21 3.29 -31.69
N ALA A 1074 -83.33 4.00 -31.53
CA ALA A 1074 -83.44 5.38 -31.99
C ALA A 1074 -82.62 6.37 -31.13
N ALA A 1075 -82.26 5.99 -29.89
CA ALA A 1075 -81.46 6.84 -28.99
C ALA A 1075 -79.98 6.89 -29.40
N ASP A 1076 -79.49 5.88 -30.11
CA ASP A 1076 -78.09 5.80 -30.53
C ASP A 1076 -77.78 6.65 -31.79
N GLN A 1077 -78.77 7.32 -32.40
CA GLN A 1077 -78.54 8.05 -33.66
C GLN A 1077 -77.49 9.16 -33.51
N GLY A 1078 -76.44 9.09 -34.33
CA GLY A 1078 -75.32 10.02 -34.30
C GLY A 1078 -74.30 9.75 -33.17
N THR A 1079 -74.53 8.74 -32.31
CA THR A 1079 -73.55 8.35 -31.29
C THR A 1079 -72.51 7.40 -31.86
N GLN A 1080 -71.33 7.40 -31.24
CA GLN A 1080 -70.28 6.42 -31.47
C GLN A 1080 -70.53 5.22 -30.57
N LEU A 1081 -70.82 4.05 -31.15
CA LEU A 1081 -70.94 2.81 -30.40
C LEU A 1081 -69.60 2.10 -30.30
N THR A 1082 -69.15 1.82 -29.08
CA THR A 1082 -68.02 0.93 -28.78
C THR A 1082 -68.53 -0.29 -28.01
N VAL A 1083 -67.73 -1.34 -27.94
CA VAL A 1083 -67.96 -2.46 -27.03
C VAL A 1083 -66.67 -2.76 -26.27
N VAL A 1084 -66.77 -2.81 -24.95
CA VAL A 1084 -65.71 -3.33 -24.08
C VAL A 1084 -65.93 -4.84 -23.95
N VAL A 1085 -64.90 -5.61 -24.26
CA VAL A 1085 -64.85 -7.06 -23.99
C VAL A 1085 -63.98 -7.28 -22.76
N THR A 1086 -64.50 -8.06 -21.83
CA THR A 1086 -63.79 -8.48 -20.61
C THR A 1086 -63.45 -9.95 -20.75
N ALA A 1087 -62.16 -10.30 -20.75
CA ALA A 1087 -61.68 -11.67 -20.74
C ALA A 1087 -61.41 -12.13 -19.30
N THR A 1088 -61.86 -13.34 -18.96
CA THR A 1088 -61.68 -13.92 -17.61
C THR A 1088 -61.19 -15.35 -17.71
N ALA A 1089 -60.05 -15.62 -17.05
CA ALA A 1089 -59.53 -16.94 -16.74
C ALA A 1089 -59.78 -17.28 -15.27
N ALA A 1090 -59.79 -18.57 -14.92
CA ALA A 1090 -59.96 -18.99 -13.53
C ALA A 1090 -58.70 -18.69 -12.71
N GLY A 1091 -58.84 -17.88 -11.65
CA GLY A 1091 -57.73 -17.51 -10.75
C GLY A 1091 -56.93 -16.28 -11.18
N LEU A 1092 -57.25 -15.62 -12.31
CA LEU A 1092 -56.57 -14.42 -12.79
C LEU A 1092 -57.49 -13.17 -12.73
N PRO A 1093 -56.92 -11.96 -12.56
CA PRO A 1093 -57.66 -10.72 -12.77
C PRO A 1093 -58.15 -10.61 -14.23
N PRO A 1094 -59.31 -9.98 -14.48
CA PRO A 1094 -59.89 -9.92 -15.81
C PRO A 1094 -59.24 -8.84 -16.69
N GLY A 1095 -58.87 -9.20 -17.93
CA GLY A 1095 -58.36 -8.27 -18.94
C GLY A 1095 -59.50 -7.57 -19.68
N THR A 1096 -59.32 -6.33 -20.13
CA THR A 1096 -60.34 -5.59 -20.90
C THR A 1096 -59.79 -4.95 -22.16
N ALA A 1097 -60.54 -5.07 -23.26
CA ALA A 1097 -60.23 -4.40 -24.52
C ALA A 1097 -61.47 -3.72 -25.10
N ALA A 1098 -61.31 -2.50 -25.61
CA ALA A 1098 -62.37 -1.77 -26.30
C ALA A 1098 -62.26 -1.96 -27.81
N SER A 1099 -63.40 -2.02 -28.50
CA SER A 1099 -63.42 -1.96 -29.96
C SER A 1099 -63.16 -0.56 -30.49
N GLU A 1100 -62.74 -0.49 -31.75
CA GLU A 1100 -62.94 0.70 -32.58
C GLU A 1100 -64.42 1.13 -32.60
N ALA A 1101 -64.64 2.44 -32.71
CA ALA A 1101 -65.97 3.02 -32.61
C ALA A 1101 -66.75 2.95 -33.93
N VAL A 1102 -68.04 2.61 -33.85
CA VAL A 1102 -68.96 2.57 -35.00
C VAL A 1102 -70.04 3.63 -34.84
N THR A 1103 -69.96 4.67 -35.66
CA THR A 1103 -70.97 5.74 -35.71
C THR A 1103 -72.31 5.19 -36.24
N VAL A 1104 -73.36 5.38 -35.45
CA VAL A 1104 -74.73 5.05 -35.86
C VAL A 1104 -75.28 6.15 -36.74
N ARG A 1105 -75.77 5.76 -37.92
CA ARG A 1105 -76.28 6.69 -38.92
C ARG A 1105 -77.70 7.16 -38.58
N TYR A 1106 -77.94 8.45 -38.81
CA TYR A 1106 -79.26 9.05 -38.67
C TYR A 1106 -80.25 8.46 -39.68
N THR A 1107 -81.48 8.23 -39.25
CA THR A 1107 -82.56 7.79 -40.16
C THR A 1107 -82.96 8.93 -41.10
N SER A 1108 -83.08 8.63 -42.40
CA SER A 1108 -83.57 9.58 -43.40
C SER A 1108 -84.96 9.26 -43.93
N THR A 1109 -85.63 10.28 -44.47
CA THR A 1109 -86.84 10.16 -45.26
C THR A 1109 -86.60 10.77 -46.64
N THR A 1110 -86.58 9.92 -47.68
CA THR A 1110 -86.54 10.40 -49.07
C THR A 1110 -87.94 10.78 -49.52
N SER A 1111 -88.15 12.05 -49.86
CA SER A 1111 -89.40 12.54 -50.42
C SER A 1111 -89.30 12.74 -51.93
N LEU A 1112 -90.35 12.35 -52.65
CA LEU A 1112 -90.50 12.56 -54.09
C LEU A 1112 -91.74 13.42 -54.35
N SER A 1113 -91.55 14.54 -55.04
CA SER A 1113 -92.61 15.34 -55.64
C SER A 1113 -92.39 15.50 -57.14
N LEU A 1114 -93.48 15.60 -57.90
CA LEU A 1114 -93.46 15.70 -59.35
C LEU A 1114 -94.11 17.01 -59.76
N SER A 1115 -93.47 17.79 -60.63
CA SER A 1115 -94.04 19.08 -61.09
C SER A 1115 -95.35 18.90 -61.85
N ARG A 1116 -95.55 17.74 -62.48
CA ARG A 1116 -96.82 17.28 -63.09
C ARG A 1116 -96.97 15.77 -62.94
N GLN A 1117 -98.14 15.33 -62.49
CA GLN A 1117 -98.51 13.90 -62.50
C GLN A 1117 -99.38 13.54 -63.70
N VAL A 1118 -99.99 14.51 -64.38
CA VAL A 1118 -100.82 14.30 -65.57
C VAL A 1118 -100.41 15.32 -66.63
N PHE A 1119 -99.99 14.85 -67.81
CA PHE A 1119 -99.48 15.70 -68.90
C PHE A 1119 -99.53 15.02 -70.27
N SER A 1120 -99.27 15.77 -71.35
CA SER A 1120 -99.14 15.23 -72.71
C SER A 1120 -97.68 14.84 -73.02
N SER A 1121 -97.44 13.90 -73.92
CA SER A 1121 -96.10 13.36 -74.28
C SER A 1121 -95.08 14.40 -74.79
N TRP A 1122 -95.52 15.58 -75.23
CA TRP A 1122 -94.64 16.69 -75.58
C TRP A 1122 -94.24 17.59 -74.39
N GLN A 1123 -94.87 17.43 -73.23
CA GLN A 1123 -94.54 18.13 -71.99
C GLN A 1123 -93.60 17.29 -71.12
N THR A 1124 -92.80 17.95 -70.28
CA THR A 1124 -91.92 17.30 -69.31
C THR A 1124 -92.46 17.45 -67.89
N SER A 1125 -92.13 16.49 -67.04
CA SER A 1125 -92.31 16.57 -65.59
C SER A 1125 -90.95 16.49 -64.91
N ILE A 1126 -90.80 17.22 -63.81
CA ILE A 1126 -89.56 17.31 -63.04
C ILE A 1126 -89.81 16.61 -61.71
N ALA A 1127 -89.04 15.56 -61.45
CA ALA A 1127 -88.93 14.96 -60.12
C ALA A 1127 -88.06 15.85 -59.24
N LYS A 1128 -88.67 16.44 -58.23
CA LYS A 1128 -87.95 17.10 -57.13
C LYS A 1128 -87.86 16.12 -55.97
N VAL A 1129 -86.63 15.78 -55.63
CA VAL A 1129 -86.28 14.89 -54.53
C VAL A 1129 -85.71 15.72 -53.39
N ALA A 1130 -86.12 15.44 -52.16
CA ALA A 1130 -85.47 15.97 -50.97
C ALA A 1130 -85.30 14.84 -49.95
N VAL A 1131 -84.07 14.66 -49.45
CA VAL A 1131 -83.74 13.70 -48.40
C VAL A 1131 -83.65 14.46 -47.08
N THR A 1132 -84.64 14.28 -46.21
CA THR A 1132 -84.63 14.87 -44.87
C THR A 1132 -84.06 13.88 -43.86
N THR A 1133 -83.37 14.39 -42.85
CA THR A 1133 -82.71 13.62 -41.79
C THR A 1133 -82.76 14.41 -40.49
N ALA A 1134 -82.62 13.74 -39.35
CA ALA A 1134 -82.42 14.38 -38.05
C ALA A 1134 -80.95 14.76 -37.78
N ALA A 1135 -80.04 14.45 -38.71
CA ALA A 1135 -78.63 14.82 -38.62
C ALA A 1135 -78.45 16.37 -38.60
N PRO A 1136 -77.43 16.91 -37.91
CA PRO A 1136 -77.14 18.35 -37.92
C PRO A 1136 -76.79 18.92 -39.29
N ALA A 1137 -76.31 18.09 -40.22
CA ALA A 1137 -76.02 18.44 -41.61
C ALA A 1137 -77.04 17.79 -42.56
N ALA A 1138 -77.31 18.45 -43.69
CA ALA A 1138 -78.15 17.90 -44.75
C ALA A 1138 -77.51 16.62 -45.35
N ALA A 1139 -78.36 15.68 -45.77
CA ALA A 1139 -77.90 14.41 -46.34
C ALA A 1139 -77.15 14.62 -47.66
N THR A 1140 -76.00 13.97 -47.81
CA THR A 1140 -75.10 14.09 -48.98
C THR A 1140 -75.09 12.80 -49.80
N GLY A 1141 -74.31 12.74 -50.88
CA GLY A 1141 -74.22 11.54 -51.73
C GLY A 1141 -75.25 11.53 -52.85
N THR A 1142 -75.83 10.36 -53.16
CA THR A 1142 -76.61 10.19 -54.40
C THR A 1142 -77.98 9.53 -54.20
N VAL A 1143 -78.91 9.92 -55.07
CA VAL A 1143 -80.23 9.29 -55.25
C VAL A 1143 -80.34 8.68 -56.64
N THR A 1144 -81.09 7.58 -56.75
CA THR A 1144 -81.44 6.95 -58.02
C THR A 1144 -82.95 7.03 -58.19
N ILE A 1145 -83.40 7.57 -59.32
CA ILE A 1145 -84.83 7.67 -59.65
C ILE A 1145 -85.18 6.49 -60.55
N THR A 1146 -86.23 5.76 -60.19
CA THR A 1146 -86.73 4.60 -60.92
C THR A 1146 -88.07 4.97 -61.57
N ILE A 1147 -88.20 4.75 -62.88
CA ILE A 1147 -89.44 4.92 -63.65
C ILE A 1147 -89.85 3.54 -64.16
N ASP A 1148 -90.88 2.93 -63.58
CA ASP A 1148 -91.19 1.50 -63.67
C ASP A 1148 -89.93 0.64 -63.44
N ASP A 1149 -89.41 -0.03 -64.47
CA ASP A 1149 -88.20 -0.87 -64.38
C ASP A 1149 -86.90 -0.13 -64.77
N ARG A 1150 -86.96 1.18 -65.08
CA ARG A 1150 -85.81 1.94 -65.60
C ARG A 1150 -85.25 2.90 -64.56
N THR A 1151 -84.02 2.65 -64.10
CA THR A 1151 -83.28 3.54 -63.19
C THR A 1151 -82.48 4.61 -63.94
N THR A 1152 -82.37 5.80 -63.35
CA THR A 1152 -81.38 6.80 -63.76
C THR A 1152 -79.97 6.34 -63.40
N LYS A 1153 -78.94 7.00 -63.95
CA LYS A 1153 -77.64 7.03 -63.26
C LYS A 1153 -77.82 7.71 -61.88
N PRO A 1154 -76.97 7.41 -60.88
CA PRO A 1154 -77.00 8.10 -59.60
C PRO A 1154 -76.86 9.62 -59.78
N LEU A 1155 -77.73 10.37 -59.13
CA LEU A 1155 -77.79 11.83 -59.16
C LEU A 1155 -77.28 12.36 -57.82
N ALA A 1156 -76.27 13.23 -57.84
CA ALA A 1156 -75.78 13.87 -56.63
C ALA A 1156 -76.83 14.81 -56.02
N LEU A 1157 -76.96 14.78 -54.70
CA LEU A 1157 -77.69 15.79 -53.95
C LEU A 1157 -76.90 17.10 -53.94
N ALA A 1158 -77.61 18.22 -53.96
CA ALA A 1158 -77.05 19.53 -53.66
C ALA A 1158 -76.81 19.68 -52.15
N ALA A 1159 -76.11 20.75 -51.74
CA ALA A 1159 -75.74 21.01 -50.36
C ALA A 1159 -76.94 21.17 -49.38
N ASP A 1160 -78.15 21.32 -49.90
CA ASP A 1160 -79.41 21.38 -49.12
C ASP A 1160 -80.12 20.01 -49.00
N GLY A 1161 -79.51 18.92 -49.47
CA GLY A 1161 -80.09 17.58 -49.47
C GLY A 1161 -81.16 17.36 -50.55
N THR A 1162 -81.23 18.22 -51.57
CA THR A 1162 -82.22 18.12 -52.66
C THR A 1162 -81.58 17.84 -54.02
N VAL A 1163 -82.37 17.30 -54.96
CA VAL A 1163 -82.02 17.29 -56.38
C VAL A 1163 -83.27 17.39 -57.25
N SER A 1164 -83.15 18.08 -58.39
CA SER A 1164 -84.20 18.15 -59.41
C SER A 1164 -83.77 17.42 -60.68
N TYR A 1165 -84.61 16.50 -61.17
CA TYR A 1165 -84.37 15.73 -62.39
C TYR A 1165 -85.55 15.86 -63.34
N THR A 1166 -85.28 16.33 -64.56
CA THR A 1166 -86.27 16.32 -65.65
C THR A 1166 -86.43 14.89 -66.16
N LEU A 1167 -87.62 14.32 -66.00
CA LEU A 1167 -87.91 12.97 -66.49
C LEU A 1167 -87.77 12.92 -68.03
N PRO A 1168 -87.32 11.79 -68.60
CA PRO A 1168 -87.27 11.61 -70.05
C PRO A 1168 -88.68 11.75 -70.66
N LYS A 1169 -88.75 11.98 -71.97
CA LYS A 1169 -90.04 11.95 -72.69
C LYS A 1169 -90.65 10.55 -72.57
N LEU A 1170 -91.86 10.49 -72.03
CA LEU A 1170 -92.63 9.25 -71.86
C LEU A 1170 -93.71 9.18 -72.96
N SER A 1171 -93.94 7.98 -73.49
CA SER A 1171 -95.06 7.71 -74.38
C SER A 1171 -96.40 7.74 -73.61
N ARG A 1172 -97.52 7.73 -74.32
CA ARG A 1172 -98.86 7.62 -73.72
C ARG A 1172 -98.96 6.35 -72.85
N GLY A 1173 -99.28 6.50 -71.57
CA GLY A 1173 -99.25 5.39 -70.60
C GLY A 1173 -99.32 5.87 -69.14
N VAL A 1174 -99.42 4.91 -68.20
CA VAL A 1174 -99.28 5.16 -66.76
C VAL A 1174 -97.93 4.59 -66.32
N TYR A 1175 -97.15 5.40 -65.61
CA TYR A 1175 -95.80 5.08 -65.12
C TYR A 1175 -95.73 5.26 -63.62
N THR A 1176 -95.02 4.39 -62.93
CA THR A 1176 -94.61 4.57 -61.54
C THR A 1176 -93.28 5.31 -61.48
N VAL A 1177 -93.11 6.18 -60.48
CA VAL A 1177 -91.83 6.82 -60.17
C VAL A 1177 -91.53 6.68 -58.68
N SER A 1178 -90.36 6.15 -58.35
CA SER A 1178 -89.84 6.08 -56.99
C SER A 1178 -88.38 6.56 -56.94
N VAL A 1179 -87.87 6.80 -55.75
CA VAL A 1179 -86.48 7.25 -55.54
C VAL A 1179 -85.87 6.45 -54.42
N ALA A 1180 -84.64 5.97 -54.63
CA ALA A 1180 -83.80 5.36 -53.61
C ALA A 1180 -82.62 6.28 -53.32
N TYR A 1181 -82.48 6.70 -52.08
CA TYR A 1181 -81.28 7.32 -51.54
C TYR A 1181 -80.34 6.25 -51.00
N ALA A 1182 -79.07 6.25 -51.45
CA ALA A 1182 -78.11 5.22 -51.07
C ALA A 1182 -77.65 5.29 -49.59
N GLY A 1183 -77.80 6.46 -48.96
CA GLY A 1183 -77.12 6.78 -47.70
C GLY A 1183 -75.73 7.38 -47.94
N ASP A 1184 -75.18 7.97 -46.89
CA ASP A 1184 -73.78 8.39 -46.78
C ASP A 1184 -73.15 7.84 -45.48
N SER A 1185 -72.05 8.43 -45.02
CA SER A 1185 -71.36 8.02 -43.78
C SER A 1185 -72.11 8.39 -42.50
N ALA A 1186 -72.95 9.44 -42.53
CA ALA A 1186 -73.69 9.94 -41.37
C ALA A 1186 -75.20 9.62 -41.43
N VAL A 1187 -75.74 9.37 -42.63
CA VAL A 1187 -77.18 9.25 -42.87
C VAL A 1187 -77.50 7.92 -43.57
N ALA A 1188 -78.42 7.15 -43.00
CA ALA A 1188 -78.85 5.88 -43.54
C ALA A 1188 -79.67 6.07 -44.83
N GLY A 1189 -79.52 5.14 -45.78
CA GLY A 1189 -80.29 5.15 -47.03
C GLY A 1189 -81.79 4.94 -46.80
N SER A 1190 -82.63 5.54 -47.64
CA SER A 1190 -84.09 5.42 -47.57
C SER A 1190 -84.72 5.43 -48.97
N THR A 1191 -86.00 5.05 -49.06
CA THR A 1191 -86.76 5.07 -50.32
C THR A 1191 -88.01 5.93 -50.18
N SER A 1192 -88.40 6.60 -51.26
CA SER A 1192 -89.62 7.40 -51.30
C SER A 1192 -90.86 6.55 -51.58
N SER A 1193 -92.03 7.01 -51.12
CA SER A 1193 -93.32 6.50 -51.60
C SER A 1193 -93.41 6.61 -53.12
N THR A 1194 -93.76 5.53 -53.82
CA THR A 1194 -94.00 5.54 -55.26
C THR A 1194 -95.10 6.55 -55.63
N LYS A 1195 -94.87 7.36 -56.67
CA LYS A 1195 -95.86 8.25 -57.27
C LYS A 1195 -96.26 7.72 -58.65
N LEU A 1196 -97.48 8.02 -59.08
CA LEU A 1196 -97.95 7.71 -60.43
C LEU A 1196 -97.86 8.94 -61.34
N ILE A 1197 -97.57 8.69 -62.60
CA ILE A 1197 -97.62 9.63 -63.73
C ILE A 1197 -98.56 9.06 -64.79
N TRP A 1198 -99.41 9.91 -65.37
CA TRP A 1198 -100.29 9.56 -66.48
C TRP A 1198 -100.07 10.48 -67.68
N VAL A 1199 -99.58 9.90 -68.78
CA VAL A 1199 -99.39 10.60 -70.05
C VAL A 1199 -100.60 10.37 -70.94
N ILE A 1200 -101.39 11.43 -71.19
CA ILE A 1200 -102.73 11.30 -71.81
C ILE A 1200 -102.70 11.29 -73.34
N PHE A 1201 -101.84 12.13 -73.96
CA PHE A 1201 -101.77 12.37 -75.40
C PHE A 1201 -100.38 12.06 -75.95
#